data_AF-U9WBR3-F1
#
_entry.id   AF-U9WBR3-F1
#
_cell.length_a   1.000
_cell.length_b   1.000
_cell.length_c   1.000
_cell.angle_alpha   90.00
_cell.angle_beta   90.00
_cell.angle_gamma   90.00
#
_symmetry.space_group_name_H-M   'P 1'
#
loop_
_entity.id
_entity.type
_entity.pdbx_description
1 polymer ?
#
loop_
_entity_poly.entity_id
_entity_poly.type
_entity_poly.pdbx_seq_one_letter_code
_entity_poly.pdbx_strand_id
1 'polypeptide(L)'
;MSRDALIVGINQYQALPRLTAAAKDAEGVANLLETYGDFRVRRLPEIIQDQRPKIGQQTLVSTQQLENSLVRLLLPKGDHIPEAVFFYFSGHGLQREIGIREGYLATSDTQPDISNSGLSLSWLRRLIRHSPIRQIIVILDCCHSGEFLSLKDESWQGRDGQSYLFIAASREYEEAYESLNSDYSVLTQAVVSGLRPQQSDHGRVTSVDLVASITNQLSNEIQQPLFEQSGSEIVITRHSERSLPPTKSIPLIARLKQYSFNFCPYCGPQPYEAKHAEYFFGRENLIQDMLLALQHTDIYALVGASGSGKTSLLQAGLIPRLAQGHDIEGSEHWLVRYVTPNAHPLKTLAAAFVDADQEINVAAQLLQAENILRNEPKGLAHLVSAALLKHPTAKKFWLIIDQFEELLTTTNNPQTQNDREQVIKALIKALHCPAIDLGVIISLRSDAMDHLLTHGELFSALEGHQVVIPPMSYQEIREVIEKPAEKLGLRIDPYLVHNLTLDLTGAPGELALLQNTLHELWQHRSPNSCSKGSPCLSLESYMKLGRLSNIITSRATTLYESLPVEEQAVARRIFLSLCDLGEGHIDQGRRVRKIELVNHQFPKALIDRVLKKFIMARLIVVDQAIAPLQPSNRTVATNVEIPEETTIQLAHKSLVSDWSLLRQWLHSNRTTLRQRRDIEDRAWIWHHRGQLKCPDYLLGQRYLQDVSQFLMAHSQDLSDLAQRFVQISRRTVICQRWRTRGIAVMLPLTIMTGMTASLVRQTPDWRFRRVATGDAALATQLPNPISTMELQPQLPTKWGMMGADSLVMTGQILVFRRQHPQSELNHIPITQLASLIKPGMLTASSASLPDTSSTRLNDGEVSAP
;
A
#
# COMPACT_ATOMS: atom_id res chain seq x y z
N MET A 1 11.18 36.86 -39.12
CA MET A 1 9.95 36.28 -39.71
C MET A 1 8.78 36.76 -38.87
N SER A 2 7.54 36.75 -39.37
CA SER A 2 6.38 37.20 -38.58
C SER A 2 5.92 36.12 -37.60
N ARG A 3 5.45 36.55 -36.43
CA ARG A 3 4.75 35.74 -35.45
C ARG A 3 3.35 36.34 -35.26
N ASP A 4 2.31 35.52 -35.35
CA ASP A 4 0.92 36.00 -35.33
C ASP A 4 0.16 35.34 -34.17
N ALA A 5 -0.71 36.10 -33.50
CA ALA A 5 -1.49 35.57 -32.38
C ALA A 5 -2.97 35.90 -32.50
N LEU A 6 -3.82 34.97 -32.07
CA LEU A 6 -5.27 35.17 -31.91
C LEU A 6 -5.60 34.92 -30.44
N ILE A 7 -6.06 35.95 -29.76
CA ILE A 7 -6.34 35.94 -28.33
C ILE A 7 -7.82 36.22 -28.14
N VAL A 8 -8.54 35.25 -27.58
CA VAL A 8 -10.01 35.22 -27.50
C VAL A 8 -10.44 35.20 -26.04
N GLY A 9 -11.34 36.10 -25.65
CA GLY A 9 -11.92 36.16 -24.31
C GLY A 9 -13.39 36.55 -24.38
N ILE A 10 -14.29 35.64 -24.01
CA ILE A 10 -15.74 35.83 -24.19
C ILE A 10 -16.45 35.90 -22.82
N ASN A 11 -16.90 37.10 -22.45
CA ASN A 11 -17.69 37.32 -21.23
C ASN A 11 -19.20 37.22 -21.45
N GLN A 12 -19.69 37.54 -22.65
CA GLN A 12 -21.12 37.63 -22.95
C GLN A 12 -21.62 36.42 -23.75
N TYR A 13 -22.74 35.84 -23.30
CA TYR A 13 -23.41 34.71 -23.93
C TYR A 13 -24.93 34.92 -23.97
N GLN A 14 -25.60 34.34 -24.98
CA GLN A 14 -27.05 34.40 -25.12
C GLN A 14 -27.78 33.29 -24.35
N ALA A 15 -27.20 32.09 -24.30
CA ALA A 15 -27.80 30.89 -23.70
C ALA A 15 -26.91 30.21 -22.63
N LEU A 16 -25.84 30.87 -22.19
CA LEU A 16 -24.94 30.41 -21.13
C LEU A 16 -24.76 31.51 -20.06
N PRO A 17 -24.31 31.18 -18.84
CA PRO A 17 -23.95 32.17 -17.83
C PRO A 17 -22.89 33.16 -18.34
N ARG A 18 -23.00 34.43 -17.96
CA ARG A 18 -21.99 35.44 -18.27
C ARG A 18 -20.75 35.23 -17.39
N LEU A 19 -19.57 35.34 -18.00
CA LEU A 19 -18.29 35.28 -17.30
C LEU A 19 -17.77 36.70 -17.02
N THR A 20 -16.90 36.84 -16.02
CA THR A 20 -16.29 38.14 -15.68
C THR A 20 -14.79 38.17 -15.99
N ALA A 21 -14.08 37.07 -15.76
CA ALA A 21 -12.63 36.99 -15.93
C ALA A 21 -12.15 36.90 -17.39
N ALA A 22 -12.84 36.15 -18.26
CA ALA A 22 -12.30 35.70 -19.56
C ALA A 22 -11.78 36.83 -20.49
N ALA A 23 -12.44 37.99 -20.52
CA ALA A 23 -11.97 39.14 -21.29
C ALA A 23 -10.70 39.79 -20.71
N LYS A 24 -10.53 39.75 -19.38
CA LYS A 24 -9.36 40.25 -18.65
C LYS A 24 -8.19 39.27 -18.76
N ASP A 25 -8.47 37.96 -18.67
CA ASP A 25 -7.54 36.86 -18.91
C ASP A 25 -6.89 36.98 -20.29
N ALA A 26 -7.73 37.08 -21.33
CA ALA A 26 -7.30 37.31 -22.71
C ALA A 26 -6.45 38.58 -22.86
N GLU A 27 -6.85 39.70 -22.26
CA GLU A 27 -6.09 40.95 -22.34
C GLU A 27 -4.73 40.85 -21.61
N GLY A 28 -4.65 40.12 -20.49
CA GLY A 28 -3.38 39.86 -19.78
C GLY A 28 -2.36 39.10 -20.65
N VAL A 29 -2.80 38.06 -21.34
CA VAL A 29 -1.96 37.29 -22.27
C VAL A 29 -1.59 38.12 -23.51
N ALA A 30 -2.54 38.86 -24.08
CA ALA A 30 -2.31 39.72 -25.25
C ALA A 30 -1.17 40.73 -25.01
N ASN A 31 -1.22 41.45 -23.88
CA ASN A 31 -0.21 42.47 -23.56
C ASN A 31 1.21 41.88 -23.41
N LEU A 32 1.36 40.67 -22.85
CA LEU A 32 2.66 40.02 -22.72
C LEU A 32 3.24 39.58 -24.07
N LEU A 33 2.40 39.08 -24.98
CA LEU A 33 2.82 38.65 -26.31
C LEU A 33 3.18 39.83 -27.23
N GLU A 34 2.52 40.98 -27.08
CA GLU A 34 2.92 42.24 -27.74
C GLU A 34 4.21 42.82 -27.14
N THR A 35 4.38 42.77 -25.82
CA THR A 35 5.52 43.41 -25.13
C THR A 35 6.82 42.60 -25.24
N TYR A 36 6.75 41.28 -25.11
CA TYR A 36 7.93 40.41 -25.00
C TYR A 36 7.97 39.29 -26.04
N GLY A 37 6.89 39.07 -26.79
CA GLY A 37 6.75 37.93 -27.69
C GLY A 37 7.00 38.23 -29.17
N ASP A 38 7.16 39.50 -29.57
CA ASP A 38 7.21 39.93 -30.99
C ASP A 38 5.99 39.43 -31.81
N PHE A 39 4.84 39.16 -31.16
CA PHE A 39 3.64 38.68 -31.83
C PHE A 39 2.76 39.84 -32.31
N ARG A 40 2.26 39.73 -33.55
CA ARG A 40 1.14 40.55 -34.05
C ARG A 40 -0.15 39.98 -33.48
N VAL A 41 -0.59 40.50 -32.34
CA VAL A 41 -1.79 40.04 -31.63
C VAL A 41 -3.06 40.59 -32.29
N ARG A 42 -4.00 39.69 -32.57
CA ARG A 42 -5.40 39.99 -32.87
C ARG A 42 -6.26 39.60 -31.69
N ARG A 43 -7.13 40.52 -31.26
CA ARG A 43 -8.05 40.34 -30.15
C ARG A 43 -9.43 39.96 -30.68
N LEU A 44 -10.17 39.10 -29.98
CA LEU A 44 -11.54 38.73 -30.33
C LEU A 44 -12.40 38.58 -29.06
N PRO A 45 -13.47 39.38 -28.89
CA PRO A 45 -13.90 40.49 -29.73
C PRO A 45 -12.96 41.70 -29.62
N GLU A 46 -12.65 42.35 -30.74
CA GLU A 46 -11.84 43.59 -30.74
C GLU A 46 -12.72 44.83 -30.54
N ILE A 47 -12.34 45.70 -29.60
CA ILE A 47 -12.82 47.07 -29.48
C ILE A 47 -11.65 48.04 -29.51
N ILE A 48 -11.86 49.26 -29.98
CA ILE A 48 -10.84 50.33 -29.91
C ILE A 48 -11.12 51.18 -28.67
N GLN A 49 -10.20 51.15 -27.71
CA GLN A 49 -10.23 51.99 -26.51
C GLN A 49 -8.86 52.64 -26.34
N ASP A 50 -8.83 53.94 -26.03
CA ASP A 50 -7.57 54.70 -25.87
C ASP A 50 -6.65 54.64 -27.11
N GLN A 51 -7.25 54.61 -28.30
CA GLN A 51 -6.60 54.40 -29.61
C GLN A 51 -5.85 53.06 -29.77
N ARG A 52 -6.11 52.07 -28.90
CA ARG A 52 -5.52 50.73 -28.96
C ARG A 52 -6.61 49.65 -29.08
N PRO A 53 -6.34 48.53 -29.77
CA PRO A 53 -7.24 47.38 -29.75
C PRO A 53 -7.21 46.73 -28.34
N LYS A 54 -8.39 46.43 -27.79
CA LYS A 54 -8.58 45.69 -26.52
C LYS A 54 -9.69 44.64 -26.68
N ILE A 55 -9.75 43.66 -25.77
CA ILE A 55 -10.82 42.67 -25.71
C ILE A 55 -12.12 43.32 -25.21
N GLY A 56 -13.20 43.17 -25.97
CA GLY A 56 -14.52 43.75 -25.68
C GLY A 56 -15.32 43.02 -24.61
N GLN A 57 -15.26 43.47 -23.35
CA GLN A 57 -15.96 42.85 -22.19
C GLN A 57 -17.48 42.68 -22.34
N GLN A 58 -18.13 43.48 -23.20
CA GLN A 58 -19.58 43.48 -23.44
C GLN A 58 -19.94 43.13 -24.89
N THR A 59 -18.97 42.70 -25.69
CA THR A 59 -19.15 42.43 -27.12
C THR A 59 -19.40 40.94 -27.36
N LEU A 60 -20.34 40.62 -28.25
CA LEU A 60 -20.67 39.24 -28.61
C LEU A 60 -19.73 38.74 -29.73
N VAL A 61 -19.38 37.45 -29.70
CA VAL A 61 -18.63 36.74 -30.73
C VAL A 61 -19.47 35.57 -31.23
N SER A 62 -19.63 35.41 -32.55
CA SER A 62 -20.31 34.26 -33.16
C SER A 62 -19.37 33.10 -33.48
N THR A 63 -19.89 31.87 -33.57
CA THR A 63 -19.13 30.69 -34.03
C THR A 63 -18.40 31.00 -35.34
N GLN A 64 -19.13 31.61 -36.27
CA GLN A 64 -18.61 31.97 -37.59
C GLN A 64 -17.46 33.00 -37.55
N GLN A 65 -17.46 33.94 -36.60
CA GLN A 65 -16.36 34.90 -36.43
C GLN A 65 -15.10 34.22 -35.88
N LEU A 66 -15.26 33.29 -34.94
CA LEU A 66 -14.15 32.53 -34.37
C LEU A 66 -13.53 31.58 -35.42
N GLU A 67 -14.35 30.84 -36.16
CA GLU A 67 -13.90 29.99 -37.28
C GLU A 67 -13.12 30.79 -38.33
N ASN A 68 -13.67 31.91 -38.79
CA ASN A 68 -13.00 32.77 -39.77
C ASN A 68 -11.66 33.32 -39.26
N SER A 69 -11.56 33.61 -37.96
CA SER A 69 -10.33 34.09 -37.34
C SER A 69 -9.28 32.98 -37.25
N LEU A 70 -9.68 31.77 -36.86
CA LEU A 70 -8.81 30.59 -36.80
C LEU A 70 -8.33 30.15 -38.19
N VAL A 71 -9.19 30.15 -39.21
CA VAL A 71 -8.79 29.86 -40.59
C VAL A 71 -7.76 30.87 -41.09
N ARG A 72 -7.94 32.17 -40.79
CA ARG A 72 -6.96 33.22 -41.13
C ARG A 72 -5.62 33.09 -40.41
N LEU A 73 -5.61 32.49 -39.22
CA LEU A 73 -4.42 32.29 -38.39
C LEU A 73 -3.65 31.02 -38.79
N LEU A 74 -4.35 29.90 -38.93
CA LEU A 74 -3.78 28.57 -39.12
C LEU A 74 -3.66 28.17 -40.60
N LEU A 75 -4.44 28.76 -41.51
CA LEU A 75 -4.35 28.58 -42.97
C LEU A 75 -4.14 29.94 -43.68
N PRO A 76 -3.01 30.64 -43.42
CA PRO A 76 -2.70 31.90 -44.09
C PRO A 76 -2.59 31.71 -45.61
N LYS A 77 -3.10 32.68 -46.37
CA LYS A 77 -3.05 32.68 -47.84
C LYS A 77 -1.96 33.64 -48.33
N GLY A 78 -1.15 33.20 -49.29
CA GLY A 78 -0.06 33.96 -49.92
C GLY A 78 1.33 33.54 -49.45
N ASP A 79 2.36 34.18 -49.99
CA ASP A 79 3.77 33.75 -49.85
C ASP A 79 4.39 34.00 -48.47
N HIS A 80 3.68 34.70 -47.58
CA HIS A 80 4.16 35.13 -46.27
C HIS A 80 3.53 34.30 -45.14
N ILE A 81 4.05 33.09 -44.95
CA ILE A 81 3.65 32.18 -43.87
C ILE A 81 4.38 32.58 -42.58
N PRO A 82 3.68 32.87 -41.46
CA PRO A 82 4.34 33.16 -40.19
C PRO A 82 5.11 31.96 -39.65
N GLU A 83 6.21 32.23 -38.96
CA GLU A 83 7.09 31.21 -38.36
C GLU A 83 6.40 30.55 -37.15
N ALA A 84 5.72 31.38 -36.34
CA ALA A 84 5.02 30.97 -35.14
C ALA A 84 3.60 31.53 -35.08
N VAL A 85 2.68 30.72 -34.58
CA VAL A 85 1.29 31.07 -34.24
C VAL A 85 1.03 30.82 -32.76
N PHE A 86 0.30 31.73 -32.12
CA PHE A 86 -0.22 31.58 -30.76
C PHE A 86 -1.74 31.71 -30.76
N PHE A 87 -2.47 30.68 -30.35
CA PHE A 87 -3.92 30.73 -30.15
C PHE A 87 -4.21 30.59 -28.66
N TYR A 88 -4.96 31.55 -28.11
CA TYR A 88 -5.45 31.52 -26.74
C TYR A 88 -6.97 31.70 -26.73
N PHE A 89 -7.66 30.90 -25.93
CA PHE A 89 -9.09 31.01 -25.71
C PHE A 89 -9.39 30.95 -24.21
N SER A 90 -10.13 31.94 -23.69
CA SER A 90 -10.79 31.87 -22.39
C SER A 90 -12.29 32.08 -22.55
N GLY A 91 -13.08 31.25 -21.86
CA GLY A 91 -14.54 31.24 -21.93
C GLY A 91 -15.14 29.89 -21.54
N HIS A 92 -16.43 29.70 -21.85
CA HIS A 92 -17.09 28.40 -21.68
C HIS A 92 -16.59 27.36 -22.69
N GLY A 93 -16.47 26.12 -22.24
CA GLY A 93 -16.30 24.94 -23.08
C GLY A 93 -17.41 23.93 -22.76
N LEU A 94 -17.91 23.24 -23.78
CA LEU A 94 -19.05 22.34 -23.71
C LEU A 94 -18.66 20.93 -24.14
N GLN A 95 -19.41 19.94 -23.68
CA GLN A 95 -19.27 18.54 -24.08
C GLN A 95 -20.63 17.96 -24.47
N ARG A 96 -20.67 17.14 -25.52
CA ARG A 96 -21.86 16.39 -25.94
C ARG A 96 -21.53 14.91 -26.05
N GLU A 97 -22.45 14.07 -25.59
CA GLU A 97 -22.37 12.61 -25.68
C GLU A 97 -23.61 12.08 -26.42
N ILE A 98 -23.50 11.93 -27.74
CA ILE A 98 -24.55 11.30 -28.58
C ILE A 98 -23.89 10.18 -29.38
N GLY A 99 -23.66 9.05 -28.71
CA GLY A 99 -22.95 7.87 -29.26
C GLY A 99 -21.43 8.03 -29.37
N ILE A 100 -20.95 9.26 -29.63
CA ILE A 100 -19.55 9.67 -29.55
C ILE A 100 -19.48 10.91 -28.63
N ARG A 101 -18.39 11.01 -27.85
CA ARG A 101 -18.07 12.17 -27.02
C ARG A 101 -17.36 13.22 -27.86
N GLU A 102 -17.86 14.45 -27.90
CA GLU A 102 -17.20 15.57 -28.58
C GLU A 102 -17.26 16.85 -27.73
N GLY A 103 -16.14 17.59 -27.72
CA GLY A 103 -15.99 18.85 -27.01
C GLY A 103 -15.97 20.06 -27.95
N TYR A 104 -16.46 21.19 -27.45
CA TYR A 104 -16.66 22.42 -28.21
C TYR A 104 -16.23 23.67 -27.41
N LEU A 105 -15.68 24.67 -28.09
CA LEU A 105 -15.47 26.01 -27.53
C LEU A 105 -16.75 26.82 -27.73
N ALA A 106 -17.34 27.34 -26.64
CA ALA A 106 -18.59 28.08 -26.72
C ALA A 106 -18.34 29.54 -27.11
N THR A 107 -19.11 29.99 -28.10
CA THR A 107 -19.24 31.39 -28.52
C THR A 107 -20.54 32.00 -28.00
N SER A 108 -20.71 33.31 -28.13
CA SER A 108 -21.86 34.03 -27.57
C SER A 108 -23.22 33.57 -28.12
N ASP A 109 -23.24 33.01 -29.32
CA ASP A 109 -24.39 32.46 -30.05
C ASP A 109 -24.57 30.94 -29.90
N THR A 110 -23.74 30.28 -29.09
CA THR A 110 -23.83 28.83 -28.81
C THR A 110 -25.10 28.51 -28.01
N GLN A 111 -25.78 27.41 -28.36
CA GLN A 111 -27.04 26.96 -27.75
C GLN A 111 -26.93 25.48 -27.34
N PRO A 112 -26.80 25.16 -26.03
CA PRO A 112 -26.51 23.80 -25.55
C PRO A 112 -27.47 22.72 -26.04
N ASP A 113 -28.76 23.02 -26.17
CA ASP A 113 -29.82 22.04 -26.50
C ASP A 113 -30.14 21.95 -28.02
N ILE A 114 -29.48 22.76 -28.86
CA ILE A 114 -29.82 22.95 -30.28
C ILE A 114 -28.60 22.58 -31.17
N SER A 115 -28.77 22.55 -32.50
CA SER A 115 -27.72 22.20 -33.48
C SER A 115 -26.44 23.05 -33.43
N ASN A 116 -26.45 24.25 -32.83
CA ASN A 116 -25.23 25.08 -32.69
C ASN A 116 -24.49 24.79 -31.38
N SER A 117 -23.60 23.79 -31.40
CA SER A 117 -22.73 23.39 -30.28
C SER A 117 -21.61 24.40 -29.93
N GLY A 118 -21.40 25.44 -30.73
CA GLY A 118 -20.15 26.20 -30.74
C GLY A 118 -19.09 25.54 -31.64
N LEU A 119 -17.82 25.91 -31.47
CA LEU A 119 -16.73 25.47 -32.35
C LEU A 119 -16.17 24.11 -31.93
N SER A 120 -16.28 23.10 -32.81
CA SER A 120 -15.79 21.74 -32.55
C SER A 120 -14.27 21.68 -32.36
N LEU A 121 -13.84 21.05 -31.26
CA LEU A 121 -12.43 20.76 -31.02
C LEU A 121 -11.87 19.74 -32.03
N SER A 122 -12.70 18.81 -32.54
CA SER A 122 -12.30 17.88 -33.62
C SER A 122 -12.06 18.60 -34.95
N TRP A 123 -12.79 19.68 -35.22
CA TRP A 123 -12.55 20.56 -36.36
C TRP A 123 -11.27 21.40 -36.16
N LEU A 124 -11.04 21.97 -34.98
CA LEU A 124 -9.81 22.70 -34.66
C LEU A 124 -8.56 21.82 -34.80
N ARG A 125 -8.58 20.58 -34.28
CA ARG A 125 -7.50 19.59 -34.46
C ARG A 125 -7.20 19.36 -35.95
N ARG A 126 -8.22 19.15 -36.78
CA ARG A 126 -8.06 19.00 -38.24
C ARG A 126 -7.48 20.25 -38.90
N LEU A 127 -7.93 21.44 -38.51
CA LEU A 127 -7.42 22.71 -39.02
C LEU A 127 -5.91 22.87 -38.75
N ILE A 128 -5.47 22.55 -37.53
CA ILE A 128 -4.06 22.56 -37.13
C ILE A 128 -3.25 21.51 -37.91
N ARG A 129 -3.75 20.28 -38.08
CA ARG A 129 -3.10 19.21 -38.87
C ARG A 129 -2.85 19.60 -40.34
N HIS A 130 -3.70 20.44 -40.92
CA HIS A 130 -3.52 20.97 -42.28
C HIS A 130 -2.72 22.28 -42.35
N SER A 131 -2.31 22.84 -41.20
CA SER A 131 -1.58 24.11 -41.13
C SER A 131 -0.17 24.01 -41.71
N PRO A 132 0.30 24.99 -42.51
CA PRO A 132 1.68 25.07 -42.98
C PRO A 132 2.63 25.76 -41.96
N ILE A 133 2.12 26.20 -40.81
CA ILE A 133 2.89 26.91 -39.77
C ILE A 133 3.89 25.96 -39.11
N ARG A 134 5.12 26.44 -38.85
CA ARG A 134 6.19 25.63 -38.23
C ARG A 134 6.08 25.52 -36.71
N GLN A 135 5.67 26.58 -36.02
CA GLN A 135 5.53 26.60 -34.56
C GLN A 135 4.10 26.98 -34.17
N ILE A 136 3.36 26.08 -33.50
CA ILE A 136 1.95 26.32 -33.14
C ILE A 136 1.77 26.16 -31.63
N ILE A 137 1.38 27.25 -30.95
CA ILE A 137 1.04 27.24 -29.53
C ILE A 137 -0.48 27.38 -29.40
N VAL A 138 -1.13 26.51 -28.63
CA VAL A 138 -2.57 26.59 -28.31
C VAL A 138 -2.74 26.49 -26.80
N ILE A 139 -3.47 27.44 -26.21
CA ILE A 139 -3.85 27.44 -24.79
C ILE A 139 -5.38 27.57 -24.71
N LEU A 140 -6.04 26.59 -24.09
CA LEU A 140 -7.50 26.54 -23.91
C LEU A 140 -7.85 26.61 -22.43
N ASP A 141 -8.28 27.79 -22.00
CA ASP A 141 -8.73 28.10 -20.65
C ASP A 141 -10.25 28.01 -20.54
N CYS A 142 -10.76 26.78 -20.60
CA CYS A 142 -12.18 26.48 -20.51
C CYS A 142 -12.45 25.07 -19.96
N CYS A 143 -13.65 24.84 -19.42
CA CYS A 143 -14.14 23.51 -19.05
C CYS A 143 -14.10 22.55 -20.25
N HIS A 144 -13.93 21.24 -19.99
CA HIS A 144 -13.85 20.16 -20.99
C HIS A 144 -12.77 20.33 -22.08
N SER A 145 -11.85 21.30 -21.92
CA SER A 145 -10.71 21.51 -22.83
C SER A 145 -9.82 20.28 -22.96
N GLY A 146 -9.78 19.40 -21.96
CA GLY A 146 -9.08 18.12 -22.01
C GLY A 146 -9.51 17.18 -23.14
N GLU A 147 -10.71 17.31 -23.70
CA GLU A 147 -11.13 16.58 -24.90
C GLU A 147 -10.24 16.91 -26.12
N PHE A 148 -9.69 18.14 -26.17
CA PHE A 148 -8.70 18.52 -27.18
C PHE A 148 -7.41 17.70 -27.09
N LEU A 149 -7.17 16.95 -26.00
CA LEU A 149 -6.00 16.09 -25.78
C LEU A 149 -6.37 14.60 -25.54
N SER A 150 -7.62 14.27 -25.15
CA SER A 150 -8.02 12.93 -24.69
C SER A 150 -8.28 11.88 -25.79
N LEU A 151 -8.67 12.28 -27.00
CA LEU A 151 -9.06 11.36 -28.08
C LEU A 151 -7.97 10.29 -28.38
N LYS A 152 -8.26 9.04 -28.00
CA LYS A 152 -7.27 7.94 -27.82
C LYS A 152 -6.74 7.29 -29.10
N ASP A 153 -7.33 7.56 -30.26
CA ASP A 153 -7.18 6.68 -31.43
C ASP A 153 -6.09 7.10 -32.44
N GLU A 154 -5.51 8.29 -32.31
CA GLU A 154 -4.34 8.70 -33.11
C GLU A 154 -3.35 9.48 -32.24
N SER A 155 -2.14 8.95 -32.06
CA SER A 155 -0.99 9.76 -31.64
C SER A 155 -0.86 10.94 -32.61
N TRP A 156 -0.78 12.18 -32.13
CA TRP A 156 -0.60 13.34 -32.99
C TRP A 156 0.72 13.23 -33.78
N GLN A 157 0.59 12.82 -35.04
CA GLN A 157 1.66 12.89 -36.02
C GLN A 157 1.50 14.22 -36.75
N GLY A 158 2.14 15.26 -36.21
CA GLY A 158 2.31 16.53 -36.92
C GLY A 158 3.12 16.34 -38.21
N ARG A 159 3.16 17.36 -39.07
CA ARG A 159 4.05 17.30 -40.25
C ARG A 159 5.52 17.28 -39.80
N ASP A 160 6.37 16.59 -40.56
CA ASP A 160 7.82 16.61 -40.33
C ASP A 160 8.35 18.06 -40.25
N GLY A 161 9.05 18.37 -39.15
CA GLY A 161 9.59 19.70 -38.86
C GLY A 161 8.60 20.70 -38.25
N GLN A 162 7.34 20.32 -38.01
CA GLN A 162 6.39 21.11 -37.23
C GLN A 162 6.63 20.90 -35.72
N SER A 163 6.56 21.98 -34.95
CA SER A 163 6.68 21.98 -33.50
C SER A 163 5.40 22.57 -32.90
N TYR A 164 4.87 21.96 -31.85
CA TYR A 164 3.66 22.45 -31.21
C TYR A 164 3.70 22.34 -29.69
N LEU A 165 2.93 23.20 -29.04
CA LEU A 165 2.66 23.20 -27.59
C LEU A 165 1.16 23.40 -27.40
N PHE A 166 0.48 22.43 -26.80
CA PHE A 166 -0.92 22.50 -26.43
C PHE A 166 -1.06 22.47 -24.91
N ILE A 167 -1.88 23.38 -24.36
CA ILE A 167 -2.19 23.47 -22.94
C ILE A 167 -3.72 23.53 -22.81
N ALA A 168 -4.30 22.65 -22.00
CA ALA A 168 -5.73 22.61 -21.70
C ALA A 168 -5.98 22.66 -20.19
N ALA A 169 -6.99 23.41 -19.77
CA ALA A 169 -7.20 23.76 -18.37
C ALA A 169 -7.85 22.67 -17.50
N SER A 170 -8.55 21.68 -18.06
CA SER A 170 -9.30 20.70 -17.25
C SER A 170 -9.13 19.26 -17.71
N ARG A 171 -9.24 18.33 -16.75
CA ARG A 171 -9.60 16.93 -17.00
C ARG A 171 -11.12 16.83 -17.22
N GLU A 172 -11.57 15.63 -17.62
CA GLU A 172 -12.89 15.38 -18.21
C GLU A 172 -14.13 15.51 -17.30
N TYR A 173 -13.99 15.85 -16.00
CA TYR A 173 -15.08 15.75 -15.01
C TYR A 173 -15.16 16.86 -13.96
N GLU A 174 -14.46 17.99 -14.12
CA GLU A 174 -14.47 19.08 -13.13
C GLU A 174 -14.87 20.41 -13.78
N GLU A 175 -15.85 21.10 -13.18
CA GLU A 175 -16.17 22.49 -13.50
C GLU A 175 -15.06 23.40 -12.96
N ALA A 176 -14.55 24.31 -13.81
CA ALA A 176 -13.52 25.26 -13.41
C ALA A 176 -14.09 26.31 -12.44
N TYR A 177 -13.55 26.37 -11.23
CA TYR A 177 -13.90 27.39 -10.25
C TYR A 177 -13.25 28.74 -10.60
N GLU A 178 -14.04 29.80 -10.73
CA GLU A 178 -13.52 31.17 -10.60
C GLU A 178 -13.03 31.36 -9.14
N SER A 179 -11.73 31.58 -8.95
CA SER A 179 -11.18 31.85 -7.61
C SER A 179 -11.65 33.22 -7.12
N LEU A 180 -12.32 33.24 -5.97
CA LEU A 180 -13.01 34.43 -5.42
C LEU A 180 -12.08 35.58 -5.00
N ASN A 181 -10.75 35.48 -5.19
CA ASN A 181 -9.75 36.46 -4.75
C ASN A 181 -8.61 36.72 -5.75
N SER A 182 -8.65 36.23 -7.00
CA SER A 182 -7.59 36.45 -8.00
C SER A 182 -7.98 37.44 -9.10
N ASP A 183 -6.98 38.13 -9.65
CA ASP A 183 -7.17 39.04 -10.79
C ASP A 183 -7.45 38.32 -12.12
N TYR A 184 -7.11 37.03 -12.21
CA TYR A 184 -7.20 36.18 -13.39
C TYR A 184 -7.77 34.80 -13.02
N SER A 185 -8.18 34.01 -14.01
CA SER A 185 -8.43 32.57 -13.83
C SER A 185 -7.17 31.84 -13.31
N VAL A 186 -7.36 30.65 -12.73
CA VAL A 186 -6.27 29.86 -12.13
C VAL A 186 -5.20 29.48 -13.18
N LEU A 187 -5.60 28.94 -14.34
CA LEU A 187 -4.65 28.67 -15.43
C LEU A 187 -4.01 29.95 -15.97
N THR A 188 -4.81 31.01 -16.21
CA THR A 188 -4.27 32.21 -16.84
C THR A 188 -3.32 32.97 -15.92
N GLN A 189 -3.53 32.95 -14.60
CA GLN A 189 -2.57 33.47 -13.63
C GLN A 189 -1.20 32.80 -13.79
N ALA A 190 -1.17 31.46 -13.93
CA ALA A 190 0.06 30.68 -14.13
C ALA A 190 0.70 30.88 -15.53
N VAL A 191 -0.10 31.12 -16.57
CA VAL A 191 0.38 31.48 -17.92
C VAL A 191 0.97 32.89 -17.93
N VAL A 192 0.30 33.86 -17.31
CA VAL A 192 0.70 35.29 -17.26
C VAL A 192 1.97 35.51 -16.43
N SER A 193 2.19 34.72 -15.37
CA SER A 193 3.48 34.69 -14.67
C SER A 193 4.55 33.99 -15.52
N GLY A 194 4.28 32.76 -15.98
CA GLY A 194 5.23 31.95 -16.75
C GLY A 194 5.73 32.60 -18.03
N LEU A 195 4.95 33.47 -18.68
CA LEU A 195 5.35 34.20 -19.89
C LEU A 195 6.28 35.41 -19.64
N ARG A 196 6.58 35.79 -18.38
CA ARG A 196 7.43 36.97 -18.06
C ARG A 196 8.92 36.63 -18.13
N PRO A 197 9.69 37.18 -19.10
CA PRO A 197 11.10 36.84 -19.24
C PRO A 197 11.98 37.32 -18.07
N GLN A 198 11.51 38.28 -17.26
CA GLN A 198 12.21 38.70 -16.04
C GLN A 198 12.26 37.62 -14.95
N GLN A 199 11.42 36.59 -15.03
CA GLN A 199 11.40 35.45 -14.09
C GLN A 199 12.28 34.27 -14.56
N SER A 200 13.02 34.44 -15.66
CA SER A 200 13.91 33.41 -16.22
C SER A 200 15.38 33.84 -16.15
N ASP A 201 16.26 32.93 -15.75
CA ASP A 201 17.72 33.16 -15.57
C ASP A 201 18.44 33.63 -16.85
N HIS A 202 17.78 33.56 -18.01
CA HIS A 202 18.34 33.83 -19.32
C HIS A 202 17.57 34.90 -20.10
N GLY A 203 16.60 35.57 -19.46
CA GLY A 203 15.79 36.62 -20.09
C GLY A 203 14.97 36.13 -21.29
N ARG A 204 14.59 34.85 -21.32
CA ARG A 204 13.80 34.21 -22.38
C ARG A 204 12.95 33.11 -21.78
N VAL A 205 11.71 32.98 -22.24
CA VAL A 205 10.79 31.89 -21.87
C VAL A 205 10.59 31.00 -23.08
N THR A 206 10.82 29.71 -22.94
CA THR A 206 10.54 28.68 -23.94
C THR A 206 9.25 27.93 -23.64
N SER A 207 8.82 27.05 -24.55
CA SER A 207 7.71 26.13 -24.33
C SER A 207 7.95 25.23 -23.11
N VAL A 208 9.20 24.88 -22.83
CA VAL A 208 9.57 24.07 -21.66
C VAL A 208 9.48 24.90 -20.39
N ASP A 209 10.03 26.11 -20.39
CA ASP A 209 9.99 27.02 -19.23
C ASP A 209 8.55 27.37 -18.83
N LEU A 210 7.68 27.61 -19.82
CA LEU A 210 6.27 27.91 -19.58
C LEU A 210 5.53 26.71 -18.94
N VAL A 211 5.73 25.50 -19.47
CA VAL A 211 5.11 24.27 -18.90
C VAL A 211 5.63 23.99 -17.50
N ALA A 212 6.94 24.15 -17.25
CA ALA A 212 7.52 23.99 -15.92
C ALA A 212 6.96 25.02 -14.93
N SER A 213 6.87 26.29 -15.33
CA SER A 213 6.33 27.37 -14.49
C SER A 213 4.85 27.16 -14.14
N ILE A 214 4.02 26.74 -15.10
CA ILE A 214 2.61 26.42 -14.87
C ILE A 214 2.48 25.19 -13.95
N THR A 215 3.26 24.13 -14.20
CA THR A 215 3.23 22.90 -13.39
C THR A 215 3.63 23.17 -11.93
N ASN A 216 4.64 24.03 -11.71
CA ASN A 216 5.09 24.38 -10.37
C ASN A 216 4.03 25.22 -9.62
N GLN A 217 3.43 26.21 -10.29
CA GLN A 217 2.43 27.09 -9.66
C GLN A 217 1.11 26.39 -9.35
N LEU A 218 0.67 25.47 -10.22
CA LEU A 218 -0.57 24.73 -10.04
C LEU A 218 -0.38 23.39 -9.32
N SER A 219 0.79 23.13 -8.74
CA SER A 219 1.12 21.88 -8.05
C SER A 219 0.21 21.55 -6.85
N ASN A 220 -0.36 22.57 -6.20
CA ASN A 220 -1.27 22.45 -5.06
C ASN A 220 -2.73 22.82 -5.40
N GLU A 221 -3.02 23.16 -6.66
CA GLU A 221 -4.37 23.55 -7.09
C GLU A 221 -5.18 22.32 -7.52
N ILE A 222 -6.50 22.38 -7.30
CA ILE A 222 -7.42 21.31 -7.72
C ILE A 222 -7.37 21.16 -9.25
N GLN A 223 -7.29 22.29 -9.97
CA GLN A 223 -7.21 22.33 -11.41
C GLN A 223 -5.82 21.93 -11.94
N GLN A 224 -5.70 20.70 -12.43
CA GLN A 224 -4.48 20.17 -13.03
C GLN A 224 -4.52 20.25 -14.57
N PRO A 225 -3.75 21.17 -15.20
CA PRO A 225 -3.74 21.31 -16.65
C PRO A 225 -3.13 20.09 -17.36
N LEU A 226 -3.54 19.90 -18.61
CA LEU A 226 -3.02 18.89 -19.51
C LEU A 226 -2.11 19.54 -20.57
N PHE A 227 -0.99 18.89 -20.85
CA PHE A 227 0.03 19.39 -21.78
C PHE A 227 0.31 18.36 -22.88
N GLU A 228 0.53 18.83 -24.10
CA GLU A 228 1.08 18.03 -25.20
C GLU A 228 2.09 18.88 -25.98
N GLN A 229 3.31 18.38 -26.18
CA GLN A 229 4.36 19.09 -26.90
C GLN A 229 5.08 18.14 -27.85
N SER A 230 5.38 18.62 -29.05
CA SER A 230 6.20 17.89 -30.03
C SER A 230 7.10 18.82 -30.85
N GLY A 231 8.11 18.25 -31.49
CA GLY A 231 9.09 18.99 -32.29
C GLY A 231 10.16 19.70 -31.47
N SER A 232 10.63 20.84 -31.99
CA SER A 232 11.70 21.63 -31.38
C SER A 232 11.17 22.66 -30.38
N GLU A 233 12.04 23.08 -29.46
CA GLU A 233 11.74 24.07 -28.42
C GLU A 233 11.31 25.42 -29.03
N ILE A 234 10.11 25.89 -28.65
CA ILE A 234 9.54 27.15 -29.15
C ILE A 234 9.87 28.25 -28.15
N VAL A 235 10.66 29.26 -28.54
CA VAL A 235 10.91 30.43 -27.68
C VAL A 235 9.70 31.36 -27.74
N ILE A 236 9.00 31.56 -26.64
CA ILE A 236 7.72 32.28 -26.60
C ILE A 236 7.97 33.77 -26.37
N THR A 237 8.66 34.16 -25.29
CA THR A 237 8.97 35.57 -24.96
C THR A 237 10.48 35.79 -24.70
N ARG A 238 10.94 37.04 -24.83
CA ARG A 238 12.35 37.45 -24.70
C ARG A 238 12.46 38.86 -24.10
N HIS A 239 13.51 39.10 -23.32
CA HIS A 239 13.91 40.41 -22.82
C HIS A 239 14.89 41.06 -23.82
N SER A 240 14.62 42.29 -24.25
CA SER A 240 15.40 42.99 -25.28
C SER A 240 16.30 44.08 -24.71
N GLU A 241 17.48 43.70 -24.20
CA GLU A 241 18.59 44.65 -24.04
C GLU A 241 19.84 44.23 -24.80
N ARG A 242 20.66 45.22 -25.16
CA ARG A 242 21.75 45.10 -26.14
C ARG A 242 22.91 44.23 -25.65
N SER A 243 23.47 43.49 -26.61
CA SER A 243 24.78 42.84 -26.63
C SER A 243 25.79 43.24 -25.53
N LEU A 244 26.20 42.26 -24.72
CA LEU A 244 27.41 42.26 -23.87
C LEU A 244 28.04 40.84 -23.89
N PRO A 245 29.31 40.65 -23.44
CA PRO A 245 30.32 39.84 -24.15
C PRO A 245 30.22 38.33 -23.89
N PRO A 246 30.98 37.49 -24.64
CA PRO A 246 31.05 36.06 -24.36
C PRO A 246 31.56 35.80 -22.94
N THR A 247 30.70 35.20 -22.12
CA THR A 247 31.03 34.81 -20.75
C THR A 247 32.18 33.80 -20.75
N LYS A 248 33.10 33.92 -19.78
CA LYS A 248 34.13 32.91 -19.54
C LYS A 248 33.46 31.55 -19.38
N SER A 249 33.71 30.64 -20.32
CA SER A 249 33.24 29.28 -20.22
C SER A 249 33.86 28.63 -18.98
N ILE A 250 32.99 28.03 -18.14
CA ILE A 250 33.42 26.96 -17.24
C ILE A 250 34.20 25.96 -18.11
N PRO A 251 35.43 25.56 -17.73
CA PRO A 251 36.28 24.72 -18.57
C PRO A 251 35.50 23.52 -19.09
N LEU A 252 35.60 23.25 -20.39
CA LEU A 252 34.84 22.19 -21.07
C LEU A 252 35.04 20.82 -20.39
N ILE A 253 36.21 20.62 -19.77
CA ILE A 253 36.60 19.50 -18.90
C ILE A 253 35.71 19.35 -17.65
N ALA A 254 35.30 20.44 -16.99
CA ALA A 254 34.43 20.38 -15.81
C ALA A 254 32.98 20.01 -16.20
N ARG A 255 32.48 20.54 -17.33
CA ARG A 255 31.21 20.09 -17.93
C ARG A 255 31.28 18.60 -18.33
N LEU A 256 32.35 18.16 -18.98
CA LEU A 256 32.51 16.76 -19.37
C LEU A 256 32.64 15.80 -18.17
N LYS A 257 33.18 16.25 -17.03
CA LYS A 257 33.20 15.44 -15.80
C LYS A 257 31.80 15.19 -15.22
N GLN A 258 30.86 16.13 -15.35
CA GLN A 258 29.48 15.94 -14.92
C GLN A 258 28.71 14.91 -15.78
N TYR A 259 29.04 14.76 -17.07
CA TYR A 259 28.39 13.80 -17.97
C TYR A 259 29.04 12.41 -18.01
N SER A 260 29.61 11.96 -16.88
CA SER A 260 30.10 10.59 -16.75
C SER A 260 28.95 9.60 -16.51
N PHE A 261 28.23 9.23 -17.58
CA PHE A 261 27.19 8.18 -17.58
C PHE A 261 27.71 6.75 -17.28
N ASN A 262 28.88 6.65 -16.63
CA ASN A 262 29.52 5.43 -16.15
C ASN A 262 28.99 4.97 -14.78
N PHE A 263 28.27 5.85 -14.07
CA PHE A 263 27.61 5.56 -12.80
C PHE A 263 26.09 5.56 -12.97
N CYS A 264 25.40 4.57 -12.40
CA CYS A 264 23.93 4.53 -12.36
C CYS A 264 23.43 5.18 -11.06
N PRO A 265 22.55 6.20 -11.12
CA PRO A 265 22.06 6.89 -9.92
C PRO A 265 21.02 6.05 -9.15
N TYR A 266 20.51 4.98 -9.76
CA TYR A 266 19.52 4.07 -9.18
C TYR A 266 20.20 2.78 -8.71
N CYS A 267 20.24 2.55 -7.39
CA CYS A 267 20.96 1.41 -6.80
C CYS A 267 20.25 0.05 -7.02
N GLY A 268 19.06 0.03 -7.63
CA GLY A 268 18.33 -1.19 -7.94
C GLY A 268 17.90 -1.91 -6.65
N PRO A 269 18.28 -3.18 -6.44
CA PRO A 269 17.87 -3.92 -5.25
C PRO A 269 18.66 -3.54 -3.98
N GLN A 270 19.82 -2.89 -4.14
CA GLN A 270 20.76 -2.53 -3.07
C GLN A 270 20.32 -1.24 -2.34
N PRO A 271 20.65 -1.08 -1.05
CA PRO A 271 20.41 0.16 -0.33
C PRO A 271 21.28 1.31 -0.88
N TYR A 272 20.85 2.54 -0.66
CA TYR A 272 21.71 3.71 -0.86
C TYR A 272 22.65 3.84 0.33
N GLU A 273 23.96 3.78 0.08
CA GLU A 273 25.01 4.03 1.07
C GLU A 273 25.31 5.54 1.19
N ALA A 274 26.10 5.95 2.20
CA ALA A 274 26.52 7.35 2.38
C ALA A 274 27.18 7.98 1.14
N LYS A 275 27.92 7.20 0.34
CA LYS A 275 28.51 7.66 -0.94
C LYS A 275 27.47 7.99 -2.03
N HIS A 276 26.22 7.57 -1.85
CA HIS A 276 25.09 7.84 -2.74
C HIS A 276 24.14 8.91 -2.19
N ALA A 277 24.46 9.56 -1.04
CA ALA A 277 23.63 10.59 -0.40
C ALA A 277 23.19 11.69 -1.38
N GLU A 278 24.10 12.08 -2.26
CA GLU A 278 23.89 13.06 -3.31
C GLU A 278 22.81 12.71 -4.34
N TYR A 279 22.35 11.45 -4.39
CA TYR A 279 21.32 10.92 -5.29
C TYR A 279 20.10 10.37 -4.53
N PHE A 280 20.02 10.57 -3.20
CA PHE A 280 18.94 10.09 -2.35
C PHE A 280 17.92 11.22 -2.08
N PHE A 281 16.72 11.08 -2.64
CA PHE A 281 15.65 12.10 -2.62
C PHE A 281 14.29 11.48 -2.25
N GLY A 282 13.28 12.33 -2.06
CA GLY A 282 11.90 11.94 -1.74
C GLY A 282 11.72 11.44 -0.30
N ARG A 283 12.58 11.86 0.64
CA ARG A 283 12.49 11.58 2.09
C ARG A 283 12.95 12.76 2.97
N GLU A 284 13.15 13.93 2.38
CA GLU A 284 13.75 15.10 3.00
C GLU A 284 13.00 15.53 4.27
N ASN A 285 11.67 15.54 4.24
CA ASN A 285 10.81 15.85 5.39
C ASN A 285 11.00 14.84 6.52
N LEU A 286 10.94 13.53 6.21
CA LEU A 286 11.12 12.46 7.19
C LEU A 286 12.52 12.50 7.84
N ILE A 287 13.57 12.83 7.06
CA ILE A 287 14.92 13.03 7.62
C ILE A 287 14.94 14.25 8.53
N GLN A 288 14.25 15.35 8.18
CA GLN A 288 14.17 16.55 9.01
C GLN A 288 13.48 16.27 10.36
N ASP A 289 12.34 15.57 10.34
CA ASP A 289 11.60 15.17 11.54
C ASP A 289 12.47 14.28 12.46
N MET A 290 13.23 13.36 11.87
CA MET A 290 14.19 12.54 12.60
C MET A 290 15.32 13.39 13.22
N LEU A 291 15.91 14.32 12.47
CA LEU A 291 16.99 15.19 12.95
C LEU A 291 16.52 16.07 14.12
N LEU A 292 15.31 16.64 14.03
CA LEU A 292 14.69 17.41 15.12
C LEU A 292 14.48 16.54 16.37
N ALA A 293 14.01 15.30 16.23
CA ALA A 293 13.83 14.40 17.38
C ALA A 293 15.17 14.04 18.06
N LEU A 294 16.23 13.80 17.27
CA LEU A 294 17.56 13.44 17.78
C LEU A 294 18.28 14.57 18.55
N GLN A 295 17.77 15.81 18.50
CA GLN A 295 18.22 16.90 19.39
C GLN A 295 17.71 16.74 20.82
N HIS A 296 16.65 15.96 21.04
CA HIS A 296 15.93 15.87 22.32
C HIS A 296 15.90 14.46 22.92
N THR A 297 16.43 13.46 22.22
CA THR A 297 16.46 12.06 22.70
C THR A 297 17.83 11.41 22.53
N ASP A 298 18.16 10.49 23.44
CA ASP A 298 19.34 9.62 23.34
C ASP A 298 18.98 8.22 22.82
N ILE A 299 17.72 8.00 22.47
CA ILE A 299 17.27 6.77 21.83
C ILE A 299 16.18 7.08 20.80
N TYR A 300 16.19 6.36 19.69
CA TYR A 300 15.20 6.54 18.62
C TYR A 300 14.96 5.24 17.83
N ALA A 301 13.71 4.92 17.49
CA ALA A 301 13.36 3.77 16.66
C ALA A 301 12.78 4.15 15.29
N LEU A 302 13.36 3.58 14.24
CA LEU A 302 12.87 3.66 12.86
C LEU A 302 12.10 2.38 12.51
N VAL A 303 10.78 2.46 12.44
CA VAL A 303 9.87 1.32 12.28
C VAL A 303 9.32 1.30 10.87
N GLY A 304 9.22 0.14 10.22
CA GLY A 304 8.50 0.06 8.94
C GLY A 304 8.57 -1.28 8.23
N ALA A 305 7.68 -1.49 7.26
CA ALA A 305 7.60 -2.73 6.48
C ALA A 305 8.95 -3.10 5.80
N SER A 306 9.11 -4.37 5.43
CA SER A 306 10.26 -4.78 4.61
C SER A 306 10.25 -4.06 3.26
N GLY A 307 11.40 -3.54 2.82
CA GLY A 307 11.51 -2.77 1.56
C GLY A 307 11.03 -1.31 1.62
N SER A 308 10.62 -0.79 2.77
CA SER A 308 10.20 0.62 2.97
C SER A 308 11.33 1.67 2.88
N GLY A 309 12.59 1.23 2.77
CA GLY A 309 13.75 2.11 2.62
C GLY A 309 14.55 2.41 3.90
N LYS A 310 14.25 1.78 5.05
CA LYS A 310 14.95 2.00 6.35
C LYS A 310 16.47 2.14 6.24
N THR A 311 17.15 1.13 5.66
CA THR A 311 18.61 1.11 5.48
C THR A 311 19.12 2.30 4.65
N SER A 312 18.46 2.62 3.54
CA SER A 312 18.81 3.78 2.69
C SER A 312 18.60 5.10 3.43
N LEU A 313 17.51 5.22 4.18
CA LEU A 313 17.20 6.41 4.98
C LEU A 313 18.28 6.66 6.04
N LEU A 314 18.75 5.62 6.73
CA LEU A 314 19.84 5.71 7.70
C LEU A 314 21.18 6.03 7.01
N GLN A 315 21.56 5.27 5.99
CA GLN A 315 22.91 5.35 5.41
C GLN A 315 23.13 6.54 4.47
N ALA A 316 22.16 6.87 3.62
CA ALA A 316 22.26 7.94 2.63
C ALA A 316 21.51 9.22 3.02
N GLY A 317 20.49 9.11 3.88
CA GLY A 317 19.76 10.27 4.41
C GLY A 317 20.39 10.85 5.68
N LEU A 318 20.37 10.05 6.76
CA LEU A 318 20.69 10.53 8.11
C LEU A 318 22.19 10.68 8.39
N ILE A 319 22.98 9.62 8.22
CA ILE A 319 24.43 9.62 8.54
C ILE A 319 25.18 10.78 7.85
N PRO A 320 24.96 11.08 6.56
CA PRO A 320 25.69 12.15 5.87
C PRO A 320 25.33 13.54 6.39
N ARG A 321 24.06 13.79 6.77
CA ARG A 321 23.63 15.08 7.35
C ARG A 321 24.21 15.29 8.75
N LEU A 322 24.20 14.25 9.60
CA LEU A 322 24.87 14.28 10.90
C LEU A 322 26.37 14.59 10.76
N ALA A 323 27.05 13.98 9.78
CA ALA A 323 28.48 14.23 9.55
C ALA A 323 28.79 15.63 9.00
N GLN A 324 27.81 16.34 8.43
CA GLN A 324 27.99 17.68 7.85
C GLN A 324 27.79 18.83 8.85
N GLY A 325 27.10 18.61 9.97
CA GLY A 325 26.89 19.66 10.98
C GLY A 325 25.88 20.76 10.62
N HIS A 326 25.27 20.71 9.42
CA HIS A 326 24.40 21.78 8.92
C HIS A 326 23.03 21.82 9.59
N ASP A 327 22.40 20.65 9.84
CA ASP A 327 21.03 20.58 10.39
C ASP A 327 20.99 20.56 11.93
N ILE A 328 22.10 20.17 12.57
CA ILE A 328 22.27 20.18 14.02
C ILE A 328 23.67 20.73 14.32
N GLU A 329 23.74 21.91 14.93
CA GLU A 329 25.00 22.58 15.26
C GLU A 329 25.86 21.69 16.17
N GLY A 330 27.11 21.43 15.77
CA GLY A 330 28.02 20.57 16.52
C GLY A 330 27.88 19.07 16.24
N SER A 331 26.98 18.63 15.34
CA SER A 331 26.86 17.21 14.98
C SER A 331 27.99 16.67 14.11
N GLU A 332 28.74 17.55 13.43
CA GLU A 332 30.02 17.23 12.78
C GLU A 332 31.09 16.74 13.78
N HIS A 333 30.87 17.00 15.08
CA HIS A 333 31.65 16.49 16.21
C HIS A 333 31.00 15.26 16.88
N TRP A 334 30.11 14.53 16.21
CA TRP A 334 29.52 13.30 16.75
C TRP A 334 30.19 12.05 16.17
N LEU A 335 30.56 11.11 17.04
CA LEU A 335 31.16 9.85 16.62
C LEU A 335 30.06 8.85 16.27
N VAL A 336 29.64 8.85 15.01
CA VAL A 336 28.63 7.92 14.49
C VAL A 336 29.28 6.57 14.15
N ARG A 337 28.64 5.48 14.57
CA ARG A 337 28.99 4.10 14.20
C ARG A 337 27.74 3.35 13.76
N TYR A 338 27.86 2.61 12.67
CA TYR A 338 26.76 1.85 12.05
C TYR A 338 27.02 0.35 12.15
N VAL A 339 26.00 -0.40 12.56
CA VAL A 339 26.05 -1.85 12.79
C VAL A 339 24.82 -2.51 12.17
N THR A 340 25.00 -3.68 11.58
CA THR A 340 23.92 -4.57 11.15
C THR A 340 24.16 -5.95 11.76
N PRO A 341 23.38 -6.37 12.78
CA PRO A 341 23.57 -7.65 13.46
C PRO A 341 23.48 -8.84 12.50
N ASN A 342 24.17 -9.92 12.86
CA ASN A 342 24.17 -11.19 12.13
C ASN A 342 24.27 -12.35 13.13
N ALA A 343 24.60 -13.56 12.65
CA ALA A 343 24.76 -14.76 13.49
C ALA A 343 25.80 -14.65 14.64
N HIS A 344 26.68 -13.64 14.61
CA HIS A 344 27.70 -13.34 15.62
C HIS A 344 27.53 -11.89 16.13
N PRO A 345 26.50 -11.61 16.96
CA PRO A 345 26.11 -10.24 17.30
C PRO A 345 27.17 -9.52 18.14
N LEU A 346 27.80 -10.18 19.13
CA LEU A 346 28.86 -9.59 19.95
C LEU A 346 30.09 -9.19 19.12
N LYS A 347 30.55 -10.07 18.22
CA LYS A 347 31.65 -9.78 17.28
C LYS A 347 31.33 -8.60 16.35
N THR A 348 30.08 -8.52 15.91
CA THR A 348 29.61 -7.49 14.98
C THR A 348 29.48 -6.12 15.67
N LEU A 349 29.05 -6.10 16.93
CA LEU A 349 29.09 -4.90 17.77
C LEU A 349 30.52 -4.50 18.15
N ALA A 350 31.39 -5.46 18.48
CA ALA A 350 32.80 -5.22 18.78
C ALA A 350 33.53 -4.52 17.63
N ALA A 351 33.25 -4.92 16.39
CA ALA A 351 33.84 -4.31 15.18
C ALA A 351 33.54 -2.81 15.03
N ALA A 352 32.48 -2.28 15.66
CA ALA A 352 32.17 -0.84 15.64
C ALA A 352 33.19 0.02 16.43
N PHE A 353 33.97 -0.61 17.32
CA PHE A 353 34.93 0.04 18.21
C PHE A 353 36.39 -0.20 17.81
N VAL A 354 36.63 -0.80 16.65
CA VAL A 354 37.97 -1.09 16.11
C VAL A 354 38.24 -0.14 14.94
N ASP A 355 39.33 0.62 15.03
CA ASP A 355 39.71 1.62 14.03
C ASP A 355 40.52 0.95 12.91
N ALA A 356 40.04 1.04 11.66
CA ALA A 356 40.61 0.31 10.53
C ALA A 356 42.03 0.78 10.13
N ASP A 357 42.39 2.02 10.45
CA ASP A 357 43.65 2.66 10.04
C ASP A 357 44.90 2.13 10.79
N GLN A 358 44.74 1.23 11.77
CA GLN A 358 45.84 0.61 12.51
C GLN A 358 45.96 -0.90 12.22
N GLU A 359 46.43 -1.23 11.02
CA GLU A 359 46.58 -2.62 10.51
C GLU A 359 47.32 -3.57 11.48
N ILE A 360 48.20 -3.04 12.34
CA ILE A 360 49.16 -3.81 13.13
C ILE A 360 48.51 -4.65 14.25
N ASN A 361 47.27 -4.37 14.70
CA ASN A 361 46.63 -5.20 15.74
C ASN A 361 45.08 -5.30 15.74
N VAL A 362 44.44 -5.17 14.57
CA VAL A 362 42.97 -5.23 14.43
C VAL A 362 42.36 -6.48 15.07
N ALA A 363 42.99 -7.65 14.89
CA ALA A 363 42.44 -8.92 15.38
C ALA A 363 42.39 -9.03 16.91
N ALA A 364 43.42 -8.58 17.64
CA ALA A 364 43.41 -8.64 19.10
C ALA A 364 42.49 -7.58 19.70
N GLN A 365 42.39 -6.39 19.10
CA GLN A 365 41.44 -5.36 19.52
C GLN A 365 39.99 -5.86 19.40
N LEU A 366 39.66 -6.55 18.30
CA LEU A 366 38.32 -7.10 18.07
C LEU A 366 37.99 -8.22 19.06
N LEU A 367 38.94 -9.13 19.34
CA LEU A 367 38.80 -10.16 20.39
C LEU A 367 38.66 -9.56 21.80
N GLN A 368 39.41 -8.50 22.12
CA GLN A 368 39.33 -7.81 23.40
C GLN A 368 37.96 -7.12 23.57
N ALA A 369 37.49 -6.39 22.56
CA ALA A 369 36.18 -5.74 22.58
C ALA A 369 35.04 -6.77 22.66
N GLU A 370 35.13 -7.90 21.94
CA GLU A 370 34.16 -8.99 22.06
C GLU A 370 34.14 -9.58 23.48
N ASN A 371 35.31 -9.82 24.08
CA ASN A 371 35.40 -10.33 25.46
C ASN A 371 34.86 -9.34 26.50
N ILE A 372 35.07 -8.03 26.32
CA ILE A 372 34.50 -6.99 27.19
C ILE A 372 32.98 -7.00 27.10
N LEU A 373 32.40 -6.99 25.89
CA LEU A 373 30.94 -7.07 25.70
C LEU A 373 30.34 -8.37 26.25
N ARG A 374 31.06 -9.48 26.12
CA ARG A 374 30.65 -10.82 26.57
C ARG A 374 30.63 -10.97 28.09
N ASN A 375 31.63 -10.42 28.78
CA ASN A 375 31.89 -10.72 30.20
C ASN A 375 31.53 -9.55 31.15
N GLU A 376 31.48 -8.31 30.66
CA GLU A 376 31.20 -7.12 31.49
C GLU A 376 29.79 -6.56 31.25
N PRO A 377 28.91 -6.47 32.26
CA PRO A 377 27.58 -5.87 32.09
C PRO A 377 27.57 -4.40 31.65
N LYS A 378 28.67 -3.67 31.90
CA LYS A 378 28.91 -2.29 31.44
C LYS A 378 29.91 -2.21 30.27
N GLY A 379 30.26 -3.34 29.65
CA GLY A 379 31.32 -3.40 28.64
C GLY A 379 31.11 -2.44 27.46
N LEU A 380 29.87 -2.28 26.99
CA LEU A 380 29.54 -1.31 25.95
C LEU A 380 29.81 0.14 26.39
N ALA A 381 29.47 0.49 27.65
CA ALA A 381 29.74 1.81 28.18
C ALA A 381 31.25 2.09 28.27
N HIS A 382 32.04 1.11 28.71
CA HIS A 382 33.51 1.22 28.73
C HIS A 382 34.10 1.41 27.32
N LEU A 383 33.59 0.71 26.31
CA LEU A 383 34.02 0.87 24.92
C LEU A 383 33.63 2.25 24.34
N VAL A 384 32.45 2.77 24.67
CA VAL A 384 32.02 4.14 24.29
C VAL A 384 32.90 5.19 24.96
N SER A 385 33.16 5.09 26.26
CA SER A 385 34.10 6.00 26.95
C SER A 385 35.49 5.96 26.32
N ALA A 386 36.02 4.77 26.00
CA ALA A 386 37.32 4.63 25.36
C ALA A 386 37.36 5.24 23.95
N ALA A 387 36.28 5.11 23.17
CA ALA A 387 36.16 5.72 21.85
C ALA A 387 36.09 7.26 21.92
N LEU A 388 35.30 7.83 22.84
CA LEU A 388 35.23 9.28 23.05
C LEU A 388 36.58 9.84 23.55
N LEU A 389 37.29 9.13 24.44
CA LEU A 389 38.63 9.56 24.89
C LEU A 389 39.69 9.53 23.78
N LYS A 390 39.59 8.61 22.80
CA LYS A 390 40.45 8.60 21.60
C LYS A 390 40.18 9.78 20.66
N HIS A 391 38.95 10.28 20.63
CA HIS A 391 38.51 11.37 19.77
C HIS A 391 38.11 12.60 20.61
N PRO A 392 39.09 13.38 21.13
CA PRO A 392 38.81 14.47 22.09
C PRO A 392 37.99 15.64 21.51
N THR A 393 37.82 15.69 20.19
CA THR A 393 36.88 16.61 19.54
C THR A 393 35.43 16.12 19.56
N ALA A 394 35.20 14.82 19.80
CA ALA A 394 33.88 14.21 19.76
C ALA A 394 33.10 14.44 21.06
N LYS A 395 31.89 15.00 20.94
CA LYS A 395 31.05 15.35 22.10
C LYS A 395 29.95 14.34 22.43
N LYS A 396 29.59 13.47 21.47
CA LYS A 396 28.53 12.46 21.61
C LYS A 396 28.84 11.27 20.71
N PHE A 397 28.52 10.06 21.18
CA PHE A 397 28.63 8.83 20.40
C PHE A 397 27.24 8.41 19.92
N TRP A 398 27.05 8.13 18.63
CA TRP A 398 25.79 7.61 18.10
C TRP A 398 25.99 6.19 17.55
N LEU A 399 25.29 5.22 18.15
CA LEU A 399 25.27 3.83 17.69
C LEU A 399 23.99 3.57 16.89
N ILE A 400 24.13 3.36 15.58
CA ILE A 400 23.03 3.00 14.67
C ILE A 400 23.02 1.49 14.48
N ILE A 401 21.92 0.83 14.82
CA ILE A 401 21.72 -0.61 14.68
C ILE A 401 20.57 -0.87 13.71
N ASP A 402 20.89 -1.16 12.45
CA ASP A 402 19.92 -1.55 11.43
C ASP A 402 19.57 -3.05 11.54
N GLN A 403 18.34 -3.43 11.14
CA GLN A 403 17.80 -4.79 11.25
C GLN A 403 17.85 -5.34 12.70
N PHE A 404 17.39 -4.53 13.66
CA PHE A 404 17.36 -4.89 15.08
C PHE A 404 16.54 -6.16 15.38
N GLU A 405 15.59 -6.52 14.51
CA GLU A 405 14.87 -7.81 14.58
C GLU A 405 15.80 -9.05 14.59
N GLU A 406 17.01 -8.95 14.03
CA GLU A 406 18.01 -10.03 14.06
C GLU A 406 18.61 -10.25 15.46
N LEU A 407 18.40 -9.33 16.42
CA LEU A 407 18.71 -9.55 17.84
C LEU A 407 17.52 -10.13 18.61
N LEU A 408 16.29 -9.81 18.19
CA LEU A 408 15.05 -10.29 18.81
C LEU A 408 14.65 -11.71 18.38
N THR A 409 15.19 -12.18 17.25
CA THR A 409 14.86 -13.50 16.67
C THR A 409 15.39 -14.65 17.54
N THR A 410 14.54 -15.61 17.89
CA THR A 410 14.91 -16.83 18.63
C THR A 410 15.77 -17.77 17.77
N THR A 411 16.74 -18.48 18.37
CA THR A 411 17.63 -19.41 17.66
C THR A 411 17.82 -20.74 18.39
N ASN A 412 18.10 -21.80 17.63
CA ASN A 412 18.39 -23.15 18.13
C ASN A 412 19.70 -23.20 18.93
N ASN A 413 20.64 -22.29 18.63
CA ASN A 413 21.97 -22.28 19.22
C ASN A 413 21.95 -21.51 20.54
N PRO A 414 22.13 -22.17 21.71
CA PRO A 414 22.07 -21.49 23.01
C PRO A 414 23.13 -20.41 23.14
N GLN A 415 24.31 -20.58 22.52
CA GLN A 415 25.36 -19.56 22.55
C GLN A 415 24.95 -18.32 21.79
N THR A 416 24.41 -18.45 20.57
CA THR A 416 23.95 -17.30 19.78
C THR A 416 22.77 -16.59 20.47
N GLN A 417 21.86 -17.33 21.12
CA GLN A 417 20.77 -16.76 21.90
C GLN A 417 21.30 -15.93 23.07
N ASN A 418 22.23 -16.49 23.86
CA ASN A 418 22.87 -15.77 24.96
C ASN A 418 23.65 -14.54 24.48
N ASP A 419 24.36 -14.64 23.35
CA ASP A 419 25.11 -13.52 22.75
C ASP A 419 24.19 -12.38 22.29
N ARG A 420 23.00 -12.70 21.76
CA ARG A 420 21.95 -11.71 21.42
C ARG A 420 21.43 -11.00 22.66
N GLU A 421 21.05 -11.76 23.69
CA GLU A 421 20.58 -11.20 24.95
C GLU A 421 21.64 -10.36 25.66
N GLN A 422 22.92 -10.75 25.59
CA GLN A 422 24.03 -10.00 26.18
C GLN A 422 24.22 -8.65 25.48
N VAL A 423 24.07 -8.58 24.15
CA VAL A 423 24.05 -7.30 23.41
C VAL A 423 22.90 -6.41 23.88
N ILE A 424 21.68 -6.95 24.00
CA ILE A 424 20.50 -6.17 24.46
C ILE A 424 20.70 -5.67 25.90
N LYS A 425 21.20 -6.52 26.81
CA LYS A 425 21.52 -6.14 28.20
C LYS A 425 22.59 -5.05 28.25
N ALA A 426 23.65 -5.17 27.45
CA ALA A 426 24.73 -4.17 27.38
C ALA A 426 24.24 -2.82 26.82
N LEU A 427 23.37 -2.82 25.81
CA LEU A 427 22.72 -1.60 25.28
C LEU A 427 21.91 -0.89 26.35
N ILE A 428 21.01 -1.62 27.03
CA ILE A 428 20.16 -1.05 28.09
C ILE A 428 21.02 -0.50 29.23
N LYS A 429 22.08 -1.19 29.67
CA LYS A 429 22.95 -0.69 30.75
C LYS A 429 23.87 0.45 30.32
N ALA A 430 24.17 0.61 29.03
CA ALA A 430 24.88 1.78 28.51
C ALA A 430 23.97 3.01 28.44
N LEU A 431 22.73 2.87 27.96
CA LEU A 431 21.73 3.94 27.93
C LEU A 431 21.40 4.52 29.33
N HIS A 432 21.44 3.68 30.37
CA HIS A 432 21.26 4.10 31.77
C HIS A 432 22.56 4.59 32.45
N CYS A 433 23.64 4.85 31.70
CA CYS A 433 24.92 5.25 32.26
C CYS A 433 25.15 6.77 32.08
N PRO A 434 24.92 7.61 33.10
CA PRO A 434 25.00 9.08 32.98
C PRO A 434 26.45 9.62 32.84
N ALA A 435 27.44 8.74 32.74
CA ALA A 435 28.85 9.09 32.58
C ALA A 435 29.32 9.01 31.11
N ILE A 436 28.39 8.73 30.17
CA ILE A 436 28.67 8.69 28.73
C ILE A 436 27.57 9.40 27.94
N ASP A 437 27.98 10.21 26.96
CA ASP A 437 27.08 10.80 25.98
C ASP A 437 26.84 9.80 24.84
N LEU A 438 25.94 8.83 25.08
CA LEU A 438 25.58 7.77 24.13
C LEU A 438 24.15 7.94 23.62
N GLY A 439 24.02 8.19 22.31
CA GLY A 439 22.77 8.03 21.58
C GLY A 439 22.68 6.67 20.87
N VAL A 440 21.49 6.05 20.81
CA VAL A 440 21.23 4.80 20.09
C VAL A 440 20.06 4.94 19.12
N ILE A 441 20.28 4.68 17.83
CA ILE A 441 19.21 4.59 16.83
C ILE A 441 19.05 3.13 16.44
N ILE A 442 17.84 2.58 16.61
CA ILE A 442 17.52 1.24 16.10
C ILE A 442 16.62 1.35 14.87
N SER A 443 16.76 0.43 13.93
CA SER A 443 15.81 0.22 12.85
C SER A 443 15.23 -1.18 12.96
N LEU A 444 13.90 -1.29 12.94
CA LEU A 444 13.19 -2.56 13.01
C LEU A 444 12.02 -2.66 12.04
N ARG A 445 11.64 -3.88 11.72
CA ARG A 445 10.36 -4.11 11.02
C ARG A 445 9.18 -3.88 11.95
N SER A 446 8.06 -3.45 11.38
CA SER A 446 6.79 -3.25 12.10
C SER A 446 6.30 -4.52 12.81
N ASP A 447 6.53 -5.70 12.23
CA ASP A 447 6.16 -6.99 12.81
C ASP A 447 7.16 -7.52 13.87
N ALA A 448 8.30 -6.86 14.06
CA ALA A 448 9.23 -7.16 15.14
C ALA A 448 8.93 -6.38 16.43
N MET A 449 8.01 -5.42 16.38
CA MET A 449 7.63 -4.59 17.54
C MET A 449 7.04 -5.43 18.68
N ASP A 450 6.23 -6.46 18.36
CA ASP A 450 5.64 -7.33 19.38
C ASP A 450 6.70 -8.16 20.13
N HIS A 451 7.81 -8.50 19.46
CA HIS A 451 8.95 -9.15 20.12
C HIS A 451 9.74 -8.18 21.01
N LEU A 452 9.77 -6.89 20.67
CA LEU A 452 10.42 -5.86 21.49
C LEU A 452 9.72 -5.67 22.85
N LEU A 453 8.40 -5.90 22.94
CA LEU A 453 7.64 -5.90 24.20
C LEU A 453 8.17 -6.88 25.25
N THR A 454 8.85 -7.96 24.83
CA THR A 454 9.49 -8.91 25.77
C THR A 454 10.69 -8.29 26.51
N HIS A 455 11.22 -7.18 26.01
CA HIS A 455 12.29 -6.38 26.61
C HIS A 455 11.74 -5.05 27.14
N GLY A 456 10.91 -5.11 28.19
CA GLY A 456 10.19 -3.95 28.75
C GLY A 456 11.06 -2.71 29.02
N GLU A 457 12.28 -2.86 29.58
CA GLU A 457 13.21 -1.73 29.79
C GLU A 457 13.55 -1.00 28.47
N LEU A 458 13.73 -1.72 27.36
CA LEU A 458 14.05 -1.14 26.05
C LEU A 458 12.81 -0.57 25.36
N PHE A 459 11.66 -1.23 25.49
CA PHE A 459 10.39 -0.73 24.95
C PHE A 459 9.99 0.59 25.63
N SER A 460 10.06 0.67 26.96
CA SER A 460 9.77 1.90 27.71
C SER A 460 10.71 3.06 27.36
N ALA A 461 11.98 2.78 27.05
CA ALA A 461 12.92 3.80 26.59
C ALA A 461 12.56 4.38 25.21
N LEU A 462 11.85 3.61 24.37
CA LEU A 462 11.44 3.98 23.01
C LEU A 462 10.03 4.59 22.93
N GLU A 463 9.30 4.61 24.04
CA GLU A 463 7.93 5.13 24.09
C GLU A 463 7.92 6.63 23.78
N GLY A 464 7.21 7.04 22.73
CA GLY A 464 7.23 8.43 22.22
C GLY A 464 8.49 8.81 21.41
N HIS A 465 9.44 7.89 21.22
CA HIS A 465 10.72 8.13 20.54
C HIS A 465 10.90 7.21 19.33
N GLN A 466 9.88 7.17 18.47
CA GLN A 466 9.86 6.34 17.26
C GLN A 466 9.14 7.02 16.10
N VAL A 467 9.53 6.67 14.88
CA VAL A 467 8.78 7.02 13.66
C VAL A 467 8.48 5.78 12.84
N VAL A 468 7.21 5.65 12.43
CA VAL A 468 6.78 4.64 11.47
C VAL A 468 6.93 5.22 10.08
N ILE A 469 7.78 4.63 9.24
CA ILE A 469 7.98 5.07 7.85
C ILE A 469 6.65 4.97 7.09
N PRO A 470 6.08 6.10 6.62
CA PRO A 470 4.87 6.07 5.82
C PRO A 470 5.17 5.56 4.39
N PRO A 471 4.17 5.04 3.65
CA PRO A 471 4.28 4.92 2.20
C PRO A 471 4.64 6.29 1.61
N MET A 472 5.41 6.30 0.51
CA MET A 472 5.73 7.57 -0.16
C MET A 472 4.48 8.15 -0.82
N SER A 473 4.35 9.46 -0.75
CA SER A 473 3.43 10.25 -1.55
C SER A 473 3.78 10.21 -3.05
N TYR A 474 2.82 10.59 -3.89
CA TYR A 474 3.05 10.76 -5.34
C TYR A 474 4.25 11.69 -5.64
N GLN A 475 4.39 12.78 -4.87
CA GLN A 475 5.48 13.73 -5.01
C GLN A 475 6.83 13.11 -4.61
N GLU A 476 6.93 12.46 -3.45
CA GLU A 476 8.17 11.77 -3.04
C GLU A 476 8.61 10.72 -4.08
N ILE A 477 7.68 9.92 -4.63
CA ILE A 477 7.98 8.95 -5.71
C ILE A 477 8.48 9.66 -6.97
N ARG A 478 7.85 10.77 -7.35
CA ARG A 478 8.27 11.59 -8.50
C ARG A 478 9.69 12.13 -8.32
N GLU A 479 10.01 12.63 -7.12
CA GLU A 479 11.34 13.14 -6.80
C GLU A 479 12.42 12.03 -6.81
N VAL A 480 12.09 10.83 -6.30
CA VAL A 480 12.95 9.63 -6.41
C VAL A 480 13.26 9.25 -7.86
N ILE A 481 12.36 9.55 -8.80
CA ILE A 481 12.56 9.29 -10.23
C ILE A 481 13.38 10.42 -10.87
N GLU A 482 12.92 11.66 -10.75
CA GLU A 482 13.40 12.80 -11.53
C GLU A 482 14.74 13.37 -11.03
N LYS A 483 14.87 13.68 -9.73
CA LYS A 483 16.03 14.39 -9.18
C LYS A 483 17.38 13.65 -9.37
N PRO A 484 17.50 12.31 -9.21
CA PRO A 484 18.76 11.61 -9.48
C PRO A 484 19.20 11.65 -10.94
N ALA A 485 18.25 11.67 -11.88
CA ALA A 485 18.54 11.76 -13.31
C ALA A 485 18.96 13.18 -13.71
N GLU A 486 18.22 14.19 -13.25
CA GLU A 486 18.52 15.60 -13.48
C GLU A 486 19.96 15.93 -13.06
N LYS A 487 20.40 15.42 -11.91
CA LYS A 487 21.76 15.62 -11.38
C LYS A 487 22.88 15.04 -12.26
N LEU A 488 22.59 13.99 -13.05
CA LEU A 488 23.51 13.45 -14.07
C LEU A 488 23.28 14.05 -15.47
N GLY A 489 22.36 15.02 -15.60
CA GLY A 489 21.92 15.55 -16.89
C GLY A 489 21.26 14.51 -17.80
N LEU A 490 20.75 13.42 -17.22
CA LEU A 490 19.93 12.42 -17.89
C LEU A 490 18.52 12.98 -18.07
N ARG A 491 17.94 12.82 -19.26
CA ARG A 491 16.54 13.19 -19.50
C ARG A 491 15.60 12.04 -19.13
N ILE A 492 14.42 12.38 -18.63
CA ILE A 492 13.31 11.44 -18.43
C ILE A 492 12.14 11.92 -19.27
N ASP A 493 11.47 10.99 -19.93
CA ASP A 493 10.19 11.20 -20.60
C ASP A 493 9.07 11.45 -19.55
N PRO A 494 8.36 12.60 -19.57
CA PRO A 494 7.29 12.88 -18.60
C PRO A 494 6.19 11.81 -18.57
N TYR A 495 5.90 11.17 -19.70
CA TYR A 495 4.91 10.10 -19.76
C TYR A 495 5.41 8.81 -19.10
N LEU A 496 6.72 8.58 -19.04
CA LEU A 496 7.32 7.48 -18.29
C LEU A 496 7.08 7.64 -16.78
N VAL A 497 7.31 8.83 -16.23
CA VAL A 497 7.08 9.13 -14.80
C VAL A 497 5.61 8.85 -14.44
N HIS A 498 4.67 9.40 -15.24
CA HIS A 498 3.24 9.20 -15.01
C HIS A 498 2.83 7.72 -15.05
N ASN A 499 3.29 6.95 -16.04
CA ASN A 499 2.97 5.52 -16.15
C ASN A 499 3.60 4.70 -15.03
N LEU A 500 4.84 4.99 -14.62
CA LEU A 500 5.50 4.32 -13.50
C LEU A 500 4.73 4.54 -12.19
N THR A 501 4.36 5.78 -11.87
CA THR A 501 3.65 6.06 -10.61
C THR A 501 2.25 5.44 -10.60
N LEU A 502 1.52 5.44 -11.72
CA LEU A 502 0.24 4.71 -11.84
C LEU A 502 0.40 3.20 -11.63
N ASP A 503 1.39 2.60 -12.28
CA ASP A 503 1.65 1.16 -12.20
C ASP A 503 2.05 0.71 -10.79
N LEU A 504 2.68 1.59 -10.00
CA LEU A 504 3.08 1.33 -8.62
C LEU A 504 1.94 1.42 -7.60
N THR A 505 0.85 2.13 -7.90
CA THR A 505 -0.22 2.39 -6.90
C THR A 505 -0.82 1.11 -6.30
N GLY A 506 -0.68 0.98 -4.98
CA GLY A 506 -1.40 0.00 -4.16
C GLY A 506 -0.69 -1.36 -4.06
N ALA A 507 0.64 -1.40 -4.15
CA ALA A 507 1.42 -2.64 -4.08
C ALA A 507 2.24 -2.74 -2.79
N PRO A 508 2.28 -3.88 -2.09
CA PRO A 508 3.16 -4.02 -0.94
C PRO A 508 4.64 -4.13 -1.38
N GLY A 509 5.44 -3.08 -1.13
CA GLY A 509 6.88 -3.05 -1.44
C GLY A 509 7.30 -2.16 -2.63
N GLU A 510 6.47 -1.17 -3.00
CA GLU A 510 6.58 -0.29 -4.18
C GLU A 510 8.01 0.20 -4.48
N LEU A 511 8.73 0.72 -3.47
CA LEU A 511 10.04 1.35 -3.64
C LEU A 511 11.12 0.40 -4.15
N ALA A 512 11.10 -0.84 -3.66
CA ALA A 512 12.06 -1.87 -4.03
C ALA A 512 11.85 -2.37 -5.47
N LEU A 513 10.64 -2.21 -6.00
CA LEU A 513 10.24 -2.55 -7.37
C LEU A 513 10.51 -1.38 -8.32
N LEU A 514 10.20 -0.15 -7.90
CA LEU A 514 10.56 1.10 -8.58
C LEU A 514 12.07 1.17 -8.85
N GLN A 515 12.90 0.98 -7.81
CA GLN A 515 14.35 1.08 -7.94
C GLN A 515 14.95 0.04 -8.92
N ASN A 516 14.46 -1.21 -8.91
CA ASN A 516 14.86 -2.20 -9.93
C ASN A 516 14.48 -1.72 -11.33
N THR A 517 13.26 -1.19 -11.50
CA THR A 517 12.75 -0.76 -12.80
C THR A 517 13.53 0.44 -13.35
N LEU A 518 13.86 1.43 -12.51
CA LEU A 518 14.72 2.55 -12.87
C LEU A 518 16.14 2.10 -13.22
N HIS A 519 16.67 1.09 -12.51
CA HIS A 519 17.97 0.50 -12.80
C HIS A 519 17.99 -0.22 -14.17
N GLU A 520 16.99 -1.04 -14.48
CA GLU A 520 16.83 -1.69 -15.79
C GLU A 520 16.64 -0.66 -16.91
N LEU A 521 15.80 0.36 -16.69
CA LEU A 521 15.61 1.47 -17.63
C LEU A 521 16.90 2.24 -17.89
N TRP A 522 17.75 2.42 -16.86
CA TRP A 522 19.08 3.01 -17.03
C TRP A 522 20.01 2.12 -17.84
N GLN A 523 20.01 0.79 -17.63
CA GLN A 523 20.80 -0.13 -18.46
C GLN A 523 20.33 -0.09 -19.93
N HIS A 524 19.02 -0.03 -20.16
CA HIS A 524 18.39 0.03 -21.49
C HIS A 524 18.10 1.47 -21.98
N ARG A 525 18.82 2.48 -21.47
CA ARG A 525 18.67 3.88 -21.87
C ARG A 525 19.10 4.07 -23.33
N SER A 526 18.28 4.72 -24.14
CA SER A 526 18.65 5.03 -25.52
C SER A 526 19.63 6.21 -25.53
N PRO A 527 20.81 6.10 -26.18
CA PRO A 527 21.76 7.21 -26.25
C PRO A 527 21.29 8.37 -27.15
N ASN A 528 20.30 8.15 -28.04
CA ASN A 528 19.98 9.09 -29.12
C ASN A 528 18.49 9.45 -29.28
N SER A 529 17.55 8.90 -28.50
CA SER A 529 16.10 9.08 -28.76
C SER A 529 15.56 10.51 -28.55
N CYS A 530 16.32 11.44 -27.94
CA CYS A 530 15.82 12.78 -27.60
C CYS A 530 16.67 13.96 -28.16
N SER A 531 16.84 13.99 -29.49
CA SER A 531 17.19 15.16 -30.34
C SER A 531 18.50 15.95 -30.06
N LYS A 532 19.18 15.75 -28.92
CA LYS A 532 20.45 16.39 -28.55
C LYS A 532 21.33 15.46 -27.69
N GLY A 533 21.84 14.36 -28.25
CA GLY A 533 23.04 13.62 -27.79
C GLY A 533 23.15 13.07 -26.35
N SER A 534 22.24 13.40 -25.45
CA SER A 534 22.20 12.89 -24.06
C SER A 534 21.29 11.67 -23.99
N PRO A 535 21.69 10.61 -23.25
CA PRO A 535 20.83 9.46 -23.03
C PRO A 535 19.54 9.85 -22.29
N CYS A 536 18.47 9.11 -22.56
CA CYS A 536 17.15 9.35 -22.01
C CYS A 536 16.50 8.06 -21.51
N LEU A 537 15.76 8.15 -20.38
CA LEU A 537 14.79 7.12 -19.98
C LEU A 537 13.48 7.42 -20.69
N SER A 538 13.17 6.65 -21.74
CA SER A 538 11.97 6.84 -22.55
C SER A 538 10.83 5.91 -22.14
N LEU A 539 9.58 6.35 -22.36
CA LEU A 539 8.42 5.47 -22.29
C LEU A 539 8.57 4.29 -23.27
N GLU A 540 9.19 4.51 -24.43
CA GLU A 540 9.47 3.46 -25.41
C GLU A 540 10.36 2.33 -24.82
N SER A 541 11.43 2.65 -24.10
CA SER A 541 12.26 1.65 -23.41
C SER A 541 11.45 0.89 -22.34
N TYR A 542 10.59 1.59 -21.60
CA TYR A 542 9.70 0.97 -20.59
C TYR A 542 8.65 0.04 -21.22
N MET A 543 8.06 0.41 -22.35
CA MET A 543 7.12 -0.42 -23.09
C MET A 543 7.83 -1.61 -23.76
N LYS A 544 9.07 -1.47 -24.23
CA LYS A 544 9.90 -2.59 -24.74
C LYS A 544 10.31 -3.57 -23.65
N LEU A 545 10.60 -3.09 -22.44
CA LEU A 545 10.74 -3.92 -21.24
C LEU A 545 9.42 -4.55 -20.79
N GLY A 546 8.28 -4.11 -21.36
CA GLY A 546 6.96 -4.65 -21.13
C GLY A 546 6.30 -4.15 -19.83
N ARG A 547 6.63 -2.92 -19.41
CA ARG A 547 6.22 -2.29 -18.15
C ARG A 547 6.70 -3.06 -16.90
N LEU A 548 6.32 -2.54 -15.73
CA LEU A 548 6.51 -3.16 -14.43
C LEU A 548 5.99 -4.62 -14.38
N SER A 549 4.92 -4.93 -15.10
CA SER A 549 4.38 -6.28 -15.18
C SER A 549 5.38 -7.30 -15.74
N ASN A 550 5.99 -7.07 -16.91
CA ASN A 550 6.92 -8.04 -17.49
C ASN A 550 8.21 -8.21 -16.68
N ILE A 551 8.72 -7.18 -16.02
CA ILE A 551 9.90 -7.30 -15.14
C ILE A 551 9.60 -8.26 -13.98
N ILE A 552 8.42 -8.13 -13.35
CA ILE A 552 7.99 -8.99 -12.23
C ILE A 552 7.72 -10.43 -12.70
N THR A 553 7.01 -10.61 -13.82
CA THR A 553 6.61 -11.93 -14.31
C THR A 553 7.78 -12.70 -14.93
N SER A 554 8.72 -12.01 -15.59
CA SER A 554 9.99 -12.58 -16.04
C SER A 554 10.80 -13.08 -14.84
N ARG A 555 11.00 -12.23 -13.81
CA ARG A 555 11.70 -12.61 -12.58
C ARG A 555 11.03 -13.80 -11.85
N ALA A 556 9.70 -13.83 -11.80
CA ALA A 556 8.96 -14.96 -11.24
C ALA A 556 9.17 -16.26 -12.04
N THR A 557 9.21 -16.16 -13.36
CA THR A 557 9.47 -17.28 -14.28
C THR A 557 10.90 -17.79 -14.11
N THR A 558 11.91 -16.94 -14.23
CA THR A 558 13.33 -17.32 -14.06
C THR A 558 13.60 -17.93 -12.69
N LEU A 559 13.04 -17.37 -11.61
CA LEU A 559 13.19 -17.96 -10.28
C LEU A 559 12.51 -19.33 -10.21
N TYR A 560 11.26 -19.45 -10.67
CA TYR A 560 10.53 -20.72 -10.68
C TYR A 560 11.27 -21.81 -11.46
N GLU A 561 11.75 -21.50 -12.66
CA GLU A 561 12.51 -22.41 -13.52
C GLU A 561 13.85 -22.84 -12.90
N SER A 562 14.47 -21.98 -12.08
CA SER A 562 15.70 -22.32 -11.34
C SER A 562 15.48 -23.22 -10.12
N LEU A 563 14.24 -23.45 -9.68
CA LEU A 563 13.94 -24.31 -8.53
C LEU A 563 13.98 -25.81 -8.91
N PRO A 564 14.42 -26.70 -8.00
CA PRO A 564 14.22 -28.15 -8.15
C PRO A 564 12.73 -28.51 -8.32
N VAL A 565 12.42 -29.60 -9.01
CA VAL A 565 11.04 -30.05 -9.32
C VAL A 565 10.14 -30.15 -8.08
N GLU A 566 10.69 -30.60 -6.94
CA GLU A 566 9.98 -30.67 -5.66
C GLU A 566 9.58 -29.27 -5.15
N GLU A 567 10.50 -28.31 -5.24
CA GLU A 567 10.29 -26.91 -4.84
C GLU A 567 9.40 -26.15 -5.84
N GLN A 568 9.41 -26.52 -7.13
CA GLN A 568 8.46 -26.02 -8.14
C GLN A 568 7.01 -26.42 -7.82
N ALA A 569 6.78 -27.66 -7.40
CA ALA A 569 5.45 -28.11 -6.98
C ALA A 569 4.93 -27.31 -5.76
N VAL A 570 5.80 -27.04 -4.79
CA VAL A 570 5.52 -26.18 -3.63
C VAL A 570 5.24 -24.73 -4.06
N ALA A 571 6.06 -24.17 -4.95
CA ALA A 571 5.87 -22.83 -5.48
C ALA A 571 4.51 -22.68 -6.18
N ARG A 572 4.16 -23.64 -7.05
CA ARG A 572 2.85 -23.69 -7.73
C ARG A 572 1.70 -23.71 -6.73
N ARG A 573 1.79 -24.50 -5.66
CA ARG A 573 0.80 -24.52 -4.56
C ARG A 573 0.68 -23.16 -3.87
N ILE A 574 1.81 -22.53 -3.53
CA ILE A 574 1.83 -21.21 -2.87
C ILE A 574 1.10 -20.18 -3.74
N PHE A 575 1.50 -20.01 -5.00
CA PHE A 575 0.89 -19.00 -5.88
C PHE A 575 -0.59 -19.26 -6.17
N LEU A 576 -1.01 -20.52 -6.35
CA LEU A 576 -2.42 -20.88 -6.54
C LEU A 576 -3.29 -20.62 -5.30
N SER A 577 -2.71 -20.75 -4.10
CA SER A 577 -3.38 -20.36 -2.86
C SER A 577 -3.49 -18.84 -2.71
N LEU A 578 -2.49 -18.07 -3.15
CA LEU A 578 -2.38 -16.60 -3.01
C LEU A 578 -3.22 -15.76 -4.00
N CYS A 579 -4.04 -16.38 -4.85
CA CYS A 579 -4.93 -15.67 -5.78
C CYS A 579 -6.40 -15.89 -5.42
N ASP A 580 -7.30 -14.96 -5.72
CA ASP A 580 -8.75 -15.17 -5.73
C ASP A 580 -9.34 -15.31 -7.14
N LEU A 581 -10.25 -16.28 -7.26
CA LEU A 581 -10.92 -16.67 -8.51
C LEU A 581 -12.29 -16.00 -8.59
N GLY A 582 -12.33 -14.79 -9.14
CA GLY A 582 -13.55 -13.99 -9.21
C GLY A 582 -14.76 -14.73 -9.79
N GLU A 583 -15.95 -14.48 -9.23
CA GLU A 583 -17.22 -14.90 -9.82
C GLU A 583 -17.64 -13.95 -10.94
N GLY A 584 -16.87 -13.94 -12.04
CA GLY A 584 -17.07 -13.05 -13.18
C GLY A 584 -16.24 -11.76 -13.15
N HIS A 585 -15.49 -11.51 -12.08
CA HIS A 585 -14.51 -10.43 -11.99
C HIS A 585 -13.08 -10.92 -12.30
N ILE A 586 -12.17 -9.96 -12.52
CA ILE A 586 -10.74 -10.18 -12.77
C ILE A 586 -10.12 -10.98 -11.60
N ASP A 587 -9.23 -11.94 -11.89
CA ASP A 587 -8.49 -12.67 -10.85
C ASP A 587 -7.56 -11.71 -10.08
N GLN A 588 -7.58 -11.76 -8.74
CA GLN A 588 -6.85 -10.84 -7.87
C GLN A 588 -5.90 -11.57 -6.91
N GLY A 589 -4.99 -10.85 -6.24
CA GLY A 589 -4.19 -11.40 -5.14
C GLY A 589 -4.99 -11.43 -3.83
N ARG A 590 -4.80 -12.46 -3.01
CA ARG A 590 -5.45 -12.60 -1.70
C ARG A 590 -4.44 -12.84 -0.58
N ARG A 591 -4.84 -12.53 0.65
CA ARG A 591 -4.08 -12.86 1.87
C ARG A 591 -4.38 -14.30 2.29
N VAL A 592 -3.35 -15.07 2.58
CA VAL A 592 -3.44 -16.50 2.96
C VAL A 592 -2.64 -16.74 4.23
N ARG A 593 -3.20 -17.44 5.21
CA ARG A 593 -2.43 -17.82 6.40
C ARG A 593 -1.46 -18.93 6.07
N LYS A 594 -0.23 -18.88 6.57
CA LYS A 594 0.81 -19.89 6.34
C LYS A 594 0.30 -21.33 6.59
N ILE A 595 -0.52 -21.53 7.62
CA ILE A 595 -1.08 -22.85 7.97
C ILE A 595 -1.95 -23.49 6.86
N GLU A 596 -2.58 -22.70 5.98
CA GLU A 596 -3.37 -23.21 4.84
C GLU A 596 -2.49 -23.81 3.72
N LEU A 597 -1.22 -23.40 3.67
CA LEU A 597 -0.26 -23.91 2.71
C LEU A 597 0.23 -25.31 3.08
N VAL A 598 0.24 -25.67 4.37
CA VAL A 598 0.79 -26.95 4.86
C VAL A 598 -0.18 -28.12 4.58
N ASN A 599 0.36 -29.23 4.06
CA ASN A 599 -0.32 -30.51 3.99
C ASN A 599 0.67 -31.68 4.06
N HIS A 600 0.17 -32.92 4.11
CA HIS A 600 0.99 -34.13 4.07
C HIS A 600 1.99 -34.25 2.89
N GLN A 601 1.72 -33.61 1.74
CA GLN A 601 2.61 -33.63 0.57
C GLN A 601 3.71 -32.56 0.63
N PHE A 602 3.42 -31.42 1.24
CA PHE A 602 4.28 -30.24 1.30
C PHE A 602 4.46 -29.84 2.77
N PRO A 603 5.47 -30.41 3.47
CA PRO A 603 5.69 -30.16 4.89
C PRO A 603 6.18 -28.73 5.15
N LYS A 604 5.88 -28.21 6.35
CA LYS A 604 6.20 -26.85 6.82
C LYS A 604 7.62 -26.40 6.44
N ALA A 605 8.63 -27.22 6.71
CA ALA A 605 10.05 -26.90 6.45
C ALA A 605 10.37 -26.67 4.96
N LEU A 606 9.66 -27.36 4.04
CA LEU A 606 9.85 -27.19 2.61
C LEU A 606 9.14 -25.92 2.10
N ILE A 607 7.93 -25.65 2.62
CA ILE A 607 7.20 -24.41 2.35
C ILE A 607 8.00 -23.19 2.82
N ASP A 608 8.57 -23.22 4.03
CA ASP A 608 9.39 -22.13 4.57
C ASP A 608 10.63 -21.85 3.72
N ARG A 609 11.32 -22.89 3.26
CA ARG A 609 12.48 -22.77 2.36
C ARG A 609 12.09 -22.06 1.05
N VAL A 610 10.97 -22.46 0.44
CA VAL A 610 10.50 -21.91 -0.84
C VAL A 610 9.96 -20.48 -0.65
N LEU A 611 9.16 -20.23 0.38
CA LEU A 611 8.70 -18.88 0.75
C LEU A 611 9.88 -17.93 0.94
N LYS A 612 10.93 -18.34 1.67
CA LYS A 612 12.12 -17.51 1.88
C LYS A 612 12.77 -17.07 0.56
N LYS A 613 12.87 -17.97 -0.43
CA LYS A 613 13.37 -17.63 -1.78
C LYS A 613 12.50 -16.58 -2.48
N PHE A 614 11.17 -16.74 -2.47
CA PHE A 614 10.25 -15.78 -3.10
C PHE A 614 10.16 -14.43 -2.36
N ILE A 615 10.32 -14.42 -1.03
CA ILE A 615 10.42 -13.19 -0.22
C ILE A 615 11.73 -12.46 -0.51
N MET A 616 12.87 -13.16 -0.55
CA MET A 616 14.17 -12.59 -0.94
C MET A 616 14.13 -12.04 -2.38
N ALA A 617 13.41 -12.70 -3.27
CA ALA A 617 13.16 -12.22 -4.63
C ALA A 617 12.10 -11.11 -4.73
N ARG A 618 11.48 -10.69 -3.61
CA ARG A 618 10.43 -9.66 -3.53
C ARG A 618 9.20 -9.94 -4.40
N LEU A 619 8.82 -11.21 -4.52
CA LEU A 619 7.62 -11.68 -5.24
C LEU A 619 6.46 -12.00 -4.29
N ILE A 620 6.77 -12.24 -3.01
CA ILE A 620 5.82 -12.52 -1.93
C ILE A 620 6.14 -11.59 -0.74
N VAL A 621 5.09 -11.08 -0.11
CA VAL A 621 5.17 -10.28 1.12
C VAL A 621 4.46 -11.02 2.25
N VAL A 622 5.04 -10.93 3.46
CA VAL A 622 4.46 -11.48 4.69
C VAL A 622 4.00 -10.31 5.55
N ASP A 623 2.75 -10.39 5.99
CA ASP A 623 2.08 -9.42 6.87
C ASP A 623 1.65 -10.17 8.13
N GLN A 624 2.18 -9.78 9.29
CA GLN A 624 1.80 -10.39 10.56
C GLN A 624 0.52 -9.70 11.04
N ALA A 625 -0.60 -10.43 10.95
CA ALA A 625 -1.87 -9.91 11.42
C ALA A 625 -1.81 -9.71 12.94
N ILE A 626 -2.13 -8.50 13.39
CA ILE A 626 -2.29 -8.18 14.81
C ILE A 626 -3.43 -9.03 15.37
N ALA A 627 -3.10 -10.12 16.06
CA ALA A 627 -4.06 -10.95 16.76
C ALA A 627 -4.44 -10.27 18.10
N PRO A 628 -5.73 -10.19 18.46
CA PRO A 628 -6.13 -9.58 19.72
C PRO A 628 -5.72 -10.47 20.91
N LEU A 629 -4.73 -9.98 21.67
CA LEU A 629 -4.42 -10.28 23.08
C LEU A 629 -5.00 -11.60 23.64
N GLN A 630 -4.24 -12.70 23.52
CA GLN A 630 -4.26 -13.77 24.52
C GLN A 630 -2.84 -14.28 24.81
N PRO A 631 -2.34 -14.14 26.06
CA PRO A 631 -1.06 -14.72 26.44
C PRO A 631 -1.24 -16.24 26.65
N SER A 632 -0.63 -17.05 25.79
CA SER A 632 -0.48 -18.49 26.06
C SER A 632 0.93 -18.96 25.72
N ASN A 633 1.56 -19.60 26.70
CA ASN A 633 2.95 -20.06 26.63
C ASN A 633 3.18 -20.98 25.42
N ARG A 634 4.05 -20.58 24.49
CA ARG A 634 4.59 -21.47 23.46
C ARG A 634 6.11 -21.55 23.56
N THR A 635 6.57 -22.76 23.85
CA THR A 635 7.98 -23.12 23.99
C THR A 635 8.63 -23.30 22.62
N VAL A 636 9.73 -22.58 22.41
CA VAL A 636 10.88 -22.86 21.52
C VAL A 636 10.70 -23.89 20.37
N ALA A 637 10.74 -23.38 19.13
CA ALA A 637 11.44 -24.01 18.01
C ALA A 637 12.20 -22.90 17.26
N THR A 638 13.52 -22.93 17.07
CA THR A 638 14.40 -23.98 16.51
C THR A 638 14.37 -24.07 14.97
N ASN A 639 14.04 -22.97 14.31
CA ASN A 639 14.58 -22.47 13.04
C ASN A 639 14.10 -21.02 12.87
N VAL A 640 14.47 -20.31 11.79
CA VAL A 640 13.74 -19.08 11.40
C VAL A 640 12.38 -19.48 10.83
N GLU A 641 11.49 -19.92 11.71
CA GLU A 641 10.12 -20.31 11.38
C GLU A 641 9.26 -19.05 11.32
N ILE A 642 8.72 -18.75 10.14
CA ILE A 642 7.68 -17.72 10.00
C ILE A 642 6.48 -18.15 10.89
N PRO A 643 5.94 -17.30 11.80
CA PRO A 643 4.87 -17.71 12.71
C PRO A 643 3.63 -18.29 12.01
N GLU A 644 2.91 -19.20 12.67
CA GLU A 644 1.83 -19.98 12.05
C GLU A 644 0.61 -19.13 11.65
N GLU A 645 0.39 -18.02 12.36
CA GLU A 645 -0.69 -17.06 12.13
C GLU A 645 -0.31 -15.95 11.12
N THR A 646 0.91 -15.94 10.59
CA THR A 646 1.30 -14.97 9.56
C THR A 646 0.45 -15.08 8.30
N THR A 647 0.06 -13.93 7.76
CA THR A 647 -0.59 -13.83 6.47
C THR A 647 0.44 -13.55 5.39
N ILE A 648 0.23 -14.15 4.22
CA ILE A 648 1.11 -14.11 3.08
C ILE A 648 0.30 -13.56 1.92
N GLN A 649 0.88 -12.65 1.14
CA GLN A 649 0.26 -12.05 -0.05
C GLN A 649 1.28 -11.88 -1.18
N LEU A 650 0.80 -11.69 -2.40
CA LEU A 650 1.66 -11.38 -3.55
C LEU A 650 2.22 -9.96 -3.44
N ALA A 651 3.45 -9.75 -3.93
CA ALA A 651 4.06 -8.42 -3.96
C ALA A 651 3.40 -7.46 -4.96
N HIS A 652 2.76 -7.97 -6.02
CA HIS A 652 2.12 -7.14 -7.04
C HIS A 652 0.92 -7.83 -7.69
N LYS A 653 -0.10 -7.03 -8.06
CA LYS A 653 -1.27 -7.50 -8.83
C LYS A 653 -0.90 -8.13 -10.19
N SER A 654 0.18 -7.65 -10.80
CA SER A 654 0.73 -8.18 -12.07
C SER A 654 1.18 -9.63 -12.05
N LEU A 655 1.44 -10.21 -10.87
CA LEU A 655 1.67 -11.65 -10.79
C LEU A 655 0.40 -12.43 -11.15
N VAL A 656 -0.78 -11.93 -10.79
CA VAL A 656 -2.07 -12.55 -11.14
C VAL A 656 -2.52 -12.12 -12.52
N SER A 657 -2.43 -10.82 -12.84
CA SER A 657 -2.91 -10.31 -14.11
C SER A 657 -2.01 -10.66 -15.29
N ASP A 658 -0.70 -10.78 -15.16
CA ASP A 658 0.20 -10.80 -16.34
C ASP A 658 1.12 -12.03 -16.42
N TRP A 659 1.25 -12.84 -15.35
CA TRP A 659 2.10 -14.03 -15.37
C TRP A 659 1.44 -15.20 -16.13
N SER A 660 1.98 -15.53 -17.29
CA SER A 660 1.48 -16.60 -18.17
C SER A 660 1.36 -17.96 -17.49
N LEU A 661 2.40 -18.38 -16.74
CA LEU A 661 2.40 -19.65 -16.01
C LEU A 661 1.31 -19.69 -14.92
N LEU A 662 1.18 -18.63 -14.12
CA LEU A 662 0.15 -18.59 -13.08
C LEU A 662 -1.26 -18.50 -13.66
N ARG A 663 -1.48 -17.72 -14.73
CA ARG A 663 -2.73 -17.74 -15.50
C ARG A 663 -3.06 -19.14 -16.01
N GLN A 664 -2.10 -19.86 -16.57
CA GLN A 664 -2.29 -21.24 -17.04
C GLN A 664 -2.66 -22.17 -15.88
N TRP A 665 -1.97 -22.08 -14.74
CA TRP A 665 -2.28 -22.89 -13.56
C TRP A 665 -3.64 -22.54 -12.94
N LEU A 666 -4.02 -21.26 -12.90
CA LEU A 666 -5.33 -20.83 -12.44
C LEU A 666 -6.41 -21.38 -13.39
N HIS A 667 -6.26 -21.19 -14.70
CA HIS A 667 -7.18 -21.69 -15.71
C HIS A 667 -7.36 -23.21 -15.66
N SER A 668 -6.26 -23.98 -15.54
CA SER A 668 -6.33 -25.45 -15.47
C SER A 668 -6.98 -25.98 -14.19
N ASN A 669 -7.06 -25.18 -13.12
CA ASN A 669 -7.49 -25.63 -11.79
C ASN A 669 -8.70 -24.85 -11.22
N ARG A 670 -9.41 -24.01 -12.00
CA ARG A 670 -10.46 -23.11 -11.46
C ARG A 670 -11.53 -23.84 -10.64
N THR A 671 -12.02 -24.98 -11.13
CA THR A 671 -13.04 -25.80 -10.44
C THR A 671 -12.48 -26.46 -9.17
N THR A 672 -11.33 -27.10 -9.28
CA THR A 672 -10.59 -27.75 -8.17
C THR A 672 -10.30 -26.76 -7.05
N LEU A 673 -9.82 -25.55 -7.37
CA LEU A 673 -9.48 -24.51 -6.40
C LEU A 673 -10.71 -23.94 -5.69
N ARG A 674 -11.84 -23.75 -6.39
CA ARG A 674 -13.11 -23.32 -5.76
C ARG A 674 -13.61 -24.35 -4.74
N GLN A 675 -13.67 -25.62 -5.12
CA GLN A 675 -14.11 -26.70 -4.23
C GLN A 675 -13.17 -26.89 -3.04
N ARG A 676 -11.85 -26.75 -3.25
CA ARG A 676 -10.85 -26.78 -2.19
C ARG A 676 -11.08 -25.68 -1.14
N ARG A 677 -11.28 -24.44 -1.58
CA ARG A 677 -11.47 -23.26 -0.70
C ARG A 677 -12.73 -23.36 0.14
N ASP A 678 -13.86 -23.71 -0.48
CA ASP A 678 -15.14 -23.87 0.23
C ASP A 678 -15.04 -24.95 1.34
N ILE A 679 -14.19 -25.98 1.19
CA ILE A 679 -13.88 -26.92 2.27
C ILE A 679 -12.94 -26.29 3.32
N GLU A 680 -11.88 -25.61 2.91
CA GLU A 680 -10.87 -25.01 3.81
C GLU A 680 -11.46 -23.89 4.68
N ASP A 681 -12.30 -23.01 4.12
CA ASP A 681 -12.97 -21.93 4.85
C ASP A 681 -13.99 -22.49 5.87
N ARG A 682 -14.77 -23.51 5.50
CA ARG A 682 -15.68 -24.21 6.42
C ARG A 682 -14.92 -24.93 7.54
N ALA A 683 -13.80 -25.56 7.22
CA ALA A 683 -12.94 -26.20 8.22
C ALA A 683 -12.38 -25.19 9.23
N TRP A 684 -12.04 -23.99 8.77
CA TRP A 684 -11.59 -22.89 9.62
C TRP A 684 -12.70 -22.37 10.55
N ILE A 685 -13.90 -22.12 10.01
CA ILE A 685 -15.08 -21.72 10.81
C ILE A 685 -15.39 -22.78 11.89
N TRP A 686 -15.35 -24.06 11.53
CA TRP A 686 -15.55 -25.18 12.45
C TRP A 686 -14.49 -25.23 13.57
N HIS A 687 -13.22 -24.91 13.24
CA HIS A 687 -12.14 -24.88 14.22
C HIS A 687 -12.29 -23.74 15.24
N HIS A 688 -12.49 -22.50 14.76
CA HIS A 688 -12.57 -21.32 15.64
C HIS A 688 -13.87 -21.24 16.45
N ARG A 689 -14.98 -21.80 15.97
CA ARG A 689 -16.24 -21.89 16.76
C ARG A 689 -16.24 -23.04 17.78
N GLY A 690 -15.06 -23.46 18.23
CA GLY A 690 -14.87 -24.26 19.45
C GLY A 690 -14.96 -25.78 19.28
N GLN A 691 -14.74 -26.34 18.08
CA GLN A 691 -14.76 -27.79 17.79
C GLN A 691 -16.01 -28.54 18.30
N LEU A 692 -17.12 -27.82 18.50
CA LEU A 692 -18.34 -28.40 19.03
C LEU A 692 -18.81 -29.53 18.10
N LYS A 693 -19.17 -30.69 18.68
CA LYS A 693 -19.73 -31.84 17.95
C LYS A 693 -21.18 -31.58 17.48
N CYS A 694 -21.56 -30.31 17.30
CA CYS A 694 -22.83 -29.88 16.72
C CYS A 694 -22.86 -30.31 15.24
N PRO A 695 -23.82 -31.16 14.83
CA PRO A 695 -23.91 -31.62 13.43
C PRO A 695 -24.01 -30.49 12.40
N ASP A 696 -24.53 -29.33 12.82
CA ASP A 696 -24.87 -28.19 11.96
C ASP A 696 -23.64 -27.47 11.38
N TYR A 697 -22.46 -27.65 11.98
CA TYR A 697 -21.18 -27.10 11.50
C TYR A 697 -20.35 -28.10 10.68
N LEU A 698 -20.78 -29.36 10.54
CA LEU A 698 -20.10 -30.38 9.75
C LEU A 698 -20.65 -30.43 8.31
N LEU A 699 -19.89 -31.01 7.39
CA LEU A 699 -20.35 -31.16 6.01
C LEU A 699 -21.53 -32.14 5.93
N GLY A 700 -22.71 -31.62 5.60
CA GLY A 700 -23.93 -32.41 5.42
C GLY A 700 -23.83 -33.41 4.26
N GLN A 701 -24.69 -34.43 4.28
CA GLN A 701 -24.63 -35.55 3.33
C GLN A 701 -24.63 -35.10 1.86
N ARG A 702 -25.52 -34.17 1.49
CA ARG A 702 -25.65 -33.67 0.11
C ARG A 702 -24.34 -33.06 -0.39
N TYR A 703 -23.77 -32.12 0.37
CA TYR A 703 -22.49 -31.50 0.05
C TYR A 703 -21.32 -32.51 -0.02
N LEU A 704 -21.29 -33.51 0.87
CA LEU A 704 -20.30 -34.60 0.77
C LEU A 704 -20.46 -35.49 -0.47
N GLN A 705 -21.66 -35.55 -1.06
CA GLN A 705 -21.90 -36.20 -2.35
C GLN A 705 -21.49 -35.26 -3.51
N ASP A 706 -21.88 -33.99 -3.46
CA ASP A 706 -21.57 -32.98 -4.47
C ASP A 706 -20.05 -32.79 -4.66
N VAL A 707 -19.26 -32.86 -3.58
CA VAL A 707 -17.79 -32.74 -3.60
C VAL A 707 -17.09 -34.11 -3.52
N SER A 708 -17.81 -35.22 -3.70
CA SER A 708 -17.25 -36.58 -3.56
C SER A 708 -16.15 -36.89 -4.58
N GLN A 709 -16.36 -36.51 -5.85
CA GLN A 709 -15.40 -36.72 -6.94
C GLN A 709 -14.09 -35.93 -6.71
N PHE A 710 -14.19 -34.69 -6.23
CA PHE A 710 -13.03 -33.90 -5.79
C PHE A 710 -12.29 -34.59 -4.64
N LEU A 711 -13.00 -35.03 -3.61
CA LEU A 711 -12.38 -35.71 -2.47
C LEU A 711 -11.77 -37.09 -2.80
N MET A 712 -12.14 -37.69 -3.94
CA MET A 712 -11.48 -38.90 -4.45
C MET A 712 -10.18 -38.57 -5.21
N ALA A 713 -10.16 -37.52 -6.03
CA ALA A 713 -9.03 -37.17 -6.88
C ALA A 713 -7.99 -36.23 -6.23
N HIS A 714 -8.42 -35.32 -5.34
CA HIS A 714 -7.64 -34.19 -4.83
C HIS A 714 -7.69 -34.07 -3.29
N SER A 715 -8.02 -35.15 -2.56
CA SER A 715 -8.08 -35.10 -1.09
C SER A 715 -6.74 -34.77 -0.42
N GLN A 716 -5.62 -35.09 -1.08
CA GLN A 716 -4.28 -34.78 -0.59
C GLN A 716 -3.94 -33.28 -0.74
N ASP A 717 -4.58 -32.55 -1.64
CA ASP A 717 -4.35 -31.10 -1.84
C ASP A 717 -4.93 -30.23 -0.71
N LEU A 718 -5.92 -30.72 0.03
CA LEU A 718 -6.50 -30.02 1.18
C LEU A 718 -5.46 -29.84 2.29
N SER A 719 -5.51 -28.70 2.99
CA SER A 719 -4.77 -28.49 4.24
C SER A 719 -5.10 -29.55 5.30
N ASP A 720 -4.17 -29.82 6.22
CA ASP A 720 -4.34 -30.83 7.27
C ASP A 720 -5.60 -30.57 8.15
N LEU A 721 -5.96 -29.30 8.35
CA LEU A 721 -7.19 -28.90 9.04
C LEU A 721 -8.43 -29.36 8.26
N ALA A 722 -8.47 -29.08 6.96
CA ALA A 722 -9.57 -29.45 6.08
C ALA A 722 -9.70 -30.97 5.91
N GLN A 723 -8.59 -31.70 5.84
CA GLN A 723 -8.62 -33.17 5.81
C GLN A 723 -9.25 -33.74 7.09
N ARG A 724 -8.85 -33.25 8.27
CA ARG A 724 -9.46 -33.66 9.57
C ARG A 724 -10.95 -33.34 9.62
N PHE A 725 -11.35 -32.15 9.18
CA PHE A 725 -12.75 -31.72 9.11
C PHE A 725 -13.61 -32.62 8.19
N VAL A 726 -13.11 -32.98 7.01
CA VAL A 726 -13.77 -33.91 6.08
C VAL A 726 -13.88 -35.32 6.67
N GLN A 727 -12.82 -35.82 7.32
CA GLN A 727 -12.84 -37.14 7.97
C GLN A 727 -13.89 -37.23 9.09
N ILE A 728 -13.98 -36.19 9.94
CA ILE A 728 -14.97 -36.09 11.00
C ILE A 728 -16.39 -36.01 10.41
N SER A 729 -16.60 -35.17 9.40
CA SER A 729 -17.90 -35.03 8.71
C SER A 729 -18.37 -36.37 8.11
N ARG A 730 -17.49 -37.09 7.41
CA ARG A 730 -17.78 -38.42 6.84
C ARG A 730 -18.17 -39.43 7.92
N ARG A 731 -17.42 -39.49 9.04
CA ARG A 731 -17.74 -40.39 10.16
C ARG A 731 -19.11 -40.07 10.76
N THR A 732 -19.44 -38.80 10.98
CA THR A 732 -20.74 -38.39 11.52
C THR A 732 -21.90 -38.80 10.61
N VAL A 733 -21.81 -38.57 9.30
CA VAL A 733 -22.85 -38.97 8.33
C VAL A 733 -23.03 -40.49 8.26
N ILE A 734 -21.93 -41.26 8.34
CA ILE A 734 -22.00 -42.73 8.42
C ILE A 734 -22.71 -43.16 9.70
N CYS A 735 -22.33 -42.63 10.87
CA CYS A 735 -22.97 -42.95 12.15
C CYS A 735 -24.45 -42.53 12.20
N GLN A 736 -24.83 -41.40 11.60
CA GLN A 736 -26.24 -40.99 11.47
C GLN A 736 -27.03 -41.98 10.62
N ARG A 737 -26.50 -42.44 9.48
CA ARG A 737 -27.13 -43.48 8.63
C ARG A 737 -27.32 -44.81 9.35
N TRP A 738 -26.35 -45.23 10.18
CA TRP A 738 -26.50 -46.44 11.01
C TRP A 738 -27.51 -46.25 12.14
N ARG A 739 -27.60 -45.07 12.75
CA ARG A 739 -28.63 -44.76 13.76
C ARG A 739 -30.04 -44.74 13.16
N THR A 740 -30.25 -44.07 12.02
CA THR A 740 -31.59 -44.03 11.40
C THR A 740 -32.02 -45.40 10.87
N ARG A 741 -31.12 -46.18 10.27
CA ARG A 741 -31.40 -47.57 9.88
C ARG A 741 -31.62 -48.48 11.09
N GLY A 742 -30.82 -48.33 12.15
CA GLY A 742 -30.99 -49.08 13.40
C GLY A 742 -32.35 -48.81 14.05
N ILE A 743 -32.77 -47.54 14.12
CA ILE A 743 -34.11 -47.16 14.59
C ILE A 743 -35.19 -47.76 13.66
N ALA A 744 -35.04 -47.64 12.34
CA ALA A 744 -36.00 -48.18 11.37
C ALA A 744 -36.13 -49.71 11.38
N VAL A 745 -35.12 -50.44 11.86
CA VAL A 745 -35.17 -51.91 12.06
C VAL A 745 -35.66 -52.28 13.47
N MET A 746 -35.28 -51.51 14.49
CA MET A 746 -35.74 -51.75 15.87
C MET A 746 -37.23 -51.46 16.06
N LEU A 747 -37.77 -50.41 15.42
CA LEU A 747 -39.17 -50.02 15.57
C LEU A 747 -40.17 -51.13 15.15
N PRO A 748 -40.06 -51.77 13.96
CA PRO A 748 -40.92 -52.91 13.64
C PRO A 748 -40.64 -54.13 14.51
N LEU A 749 -39.39 -54.33 15.00
CA LEU A 749 -39.06 -55.44 15.90
C LEU A 749 -39.70 -55.28 17.29
N THR A 750 -39.77 -54.06 17.82
CA THR A 750 -40.47 -53.75 19.09
C THR A 750 -41.99 -53.79 18.92
N ILE A 751 -42.53 -53.40 17.77
CA ILE A 751 -43.94 -53.60 17.43
C ILE A 751 -44.26 -55.10 17.33
N MET A 752 -43.41 -55.89 16.69
CA MET A 752 -43.62 -57.34 16.54
C MET A 752 -43.54 -58.08 17.89
N THR A 753 -42.57 -57.75 18.75
CA THR A 753 -42.49 -58.34 20.10
C THR A 753 -43.61 -57.85 21.02
N GLY A 754 -44.08 -56.60 20.85
CA GLY A 754 -45.30 -56.11 21.49
C GLY A 754 -46.55 -56.86 21.03
N MET A 755 -46.68 -57.16 19.74
CA MET A 755 -47.77 -57.95 19.17
C MET A 755 -47.75 -59.41 19.64
N THR A 756 -46.59 -60.08 19.67
CA THR A 756 -46.52 -61.47 20.18
C THR A 756 -46.78 -61.53 21.69
N ALA A 757 -46.28 -60.58 22.49
CA ALA A 757 -46.60 -60.48 23.91
C ALA A 757 -48.09 -60.17 24.14
N SER A 758 -48.72 -59.37 23.27
CA SER A 758 -50.16 -59.10 23.30
C SER A 758 -50.98 -60.34 22.94
N LEU A 759 -50.59 -61.09 21.91
CA LEU A 759 -51.24 -62.36 21.52
C LEU A 759 -51.14 -63.42 22.61
N VAL A 760 -49.98 -63.55 23.27
CA VAL A 760 -49.80 -64.47 24.42
C VAL A 760 -50.58 -64.02 25.66
N ARG A 761 -50.85 -62.72 25.83
CA ARG A 761 -51.81 -62.22 26.85
C ARG A 761 -53.28 -62.31 26.41
N GLN A 762 -53.55 -62.49 25.12
CA GLN A 762 -54.89 -62.62 24.52
C GLN A 762 -55.26 -64.06 24.14
N THR A 763 -54.65 -65.06 24.77
CA THR A 763 -55.19 -66.43 24.84
C THR A 763 -55.91 -66.66 26.17
N PRO A 764 -57.17 -66.20 26.34
CA PRO A 764 -58.00 -66.62 27.46
C PRO A 764 -58.45 -68.08 27.28
N ASP A 765 -58.48 -68.84 28.38
CA ASP A 765 -59.10 -70.16 28.46
C ASP A 765 -60.63 -70.07 28.30
N TRP A 766 -61.23 -70.71 27.28
CA TRP A 766 -62.71 -70.76 27.18
C TRP A 766 -63.37 -71.91 26.40
N ARG A 767 -62.67 -72.99 26.00
CA ARG A 767 -63.33 -74.14 25.32
C ARG A 767 -63.65 -75.32 26.23
N PHE A 768 -64.58 -75.08 27.16
CA PHE A 768 -65.32 -76.14 27.85
C PHE A 768 -66.76 -76.24 27.31
N ARG A 769 -67.06 -77.35 26.59
CA ARG A 769 -68.36 -78.07 26.43
C ARG A 769 -69.62 -77.26 26.05
N ARG A 770 -70.52 -77.72 25.17
CA ARG A 770 -71.06 -79.09 24.94
C ARG A 770 -71.21 -79.31 23.41
N VAL A 771 -71.22 -80.52 22.86
CA VAL A 771 -72.14 -81.66 23.14
C VAL A 771 -71.37 -82.94 23.52
N ALA A 772 -72.01 -83.80 24.30
CA ALA A 772 -71.52 -85.13 24.66
C ALA A 772 -72.60 -86.19 24.40
N THR A 773 -72.18 -87.36 23.89
CA THR A 773 -72.95 -88.61 23.88
C THR A 773 -71.98 -89.80 23.97
N GLY A 774 -71.99 -90.51 25.12
CA GLY A 774 -71.37 -91.83 25.34
C GLY A 774 -69.83 -91.89 25.41
N ASP A 775 -69.19 -92.63 26.33
CA ASP A 775 -69.71 -93.46 27.43
C ASP A 775 -68.68 -93.63 28.58
N ALA A 776 -69.19 -94.12 29.73
CA ALA A 776 -68.51 -94.85 30.83
C ALA A 776 -67.72 -94.14 31.98
N ALA A 777 -68.10 -94.56 33.21
CA ALA A 777 -67.31 -94.74 34.45
C ALA A 777 -66.98 -93.58 35.44
N LEU A 778 -67.89 -93.41 36.43
CA LEU A 778 -67.70 -93.46 37.92
C LEU A 778 -66.25 -93.48 38.52
N ALA A 779 -65.92 -92.90 39.69
CA ALA A 779 -66.64 -92.03 40.66
C ALA A 779 -65.73 -91.51 41.81
N THR A 780 -66.07 -90.36 42.44
CA THR A 780 -65.78 -89.92 43.86
C THR A 780 -64.30 -89.76 44.35
N GLN A 781 -63.90 -88.88 45.30
CA GLN A 781 -64.57 -87.85 46.14
C GLN A 781 -63.59 -86.75 46.69
N LEU A 782 -64.17 -85.67 47.23
CA LEU A 782 -63.69 -84.44 47.95
C LEU A 782 -62.82 -84.64 49.24
N PRO A 783 -62.48 -83.61 50.10
CA PRO A 783 -62.45 -82.11 50.03
C PRO A 783 -61.21 -81.34 50.68
N ASN A 784 -61.04 -80.02 50.39
CA ASN A 784 -60.66 -78.79 51.22
C ASN A 784 -59.76 -78.83 52.53
N PRO A 785 -59.30 -77.68 53.15
CA PRO A 785 -59.06 -76.25 52.75
C PRO A 785 -57.78 -75.51 53.33
N ILE A 786 -57.55 -74.23 52.92
CA ILE A 786 -56.95 -73.02 53.61
C ILE A 786 -55.67 -73.11 54.52
N SER A 787 -54.63 -72.27 54.27
CA SER A 787 -53.96 -71.34 55.27
C SER A 787 -52.66 -70.61 54.79
N THR A 788 -52.30 -69.56 55.53
CA THR A 788 -51.36 -68.41 55.41
C THR A 788 -49.81 -68.57 55.45
N MET A 789 -49.10 -67.47 55.09
CA MET A 789 -47.96 -66.81 55.82
C MET A 789 -46.56 -66.67 55.14
N GLU A 790 -45.72 -65.77 55.70
CA GLU A 790 -44.50 -65.10 55.18
C GLU A 790 -43.19 -65.93 55.23
N LEU A 791 -42.13 -65.50 54.49
CA LEU A 791 -40.73 -65.26 54.97
C LEU A 791 -39.65 -65.12 53.86
N GLN A 792 -38.62 -64.27 54.09
CA GLN A 792 -37.23 -64.38 53.56
C GLN A 792 -36.42 -65.33 54.51
N PRO A 793 -35.15 -65.80 54.27
CA PRO A 793 -34.07 -65.30 53.37
C PRO A 793 -33.11 -66.38 52.74
N GLN A 794 -31.93 -65.96 52.25
CA GLN A 794 -30.59 -66.64 52.25
C GLN A 794 -29.92 -67.16 50.93
N LEU A 795 -28.59 -66.97 50.91
CA LEU A 795 -27.51 -67.48 50.02
C LEU A 795 -27.08 -68.93 50.47
N PRO A 796 -25.98 -69.61 50.01
CA PRO A 796 -24.85 -69.23 49.13
C PRO A 796 -24.21 -70.33 48.19
N THR A 797 -23.09 -69.99 47.49
CA THR A 797 -21.95 -70.87 47.04
C THR A 797 -22.18 -71.99 45.97
N LYS A 798 -21.18 -72.53 45.20
CA LYS A 798 -19.73 -72.26 44.98
C LYS A 798 -19.18 -72.79 43.61
N TRP A 799 -18.44 -71.94 42.88
CA TRP A 799 -17.11 -72.14 42.23
C TRP A 799 -16.79 -73.23 41.16
N GLY A 800 -16.06 -72.79 40.11
CA GLY A 800 -15.20 -73.59 39.21
C GLY A 800 -14.47 -72.70 38.17
N MET A 801 -13.12 -72.67 38.16
CA MET A 801 -12.27 -71.79 37.31
C MET A 801 -12.07 -72.36 35.88
N MET A 802 -11.78 -71.59 34.82
CA MET A 802 -10.47 -70.98 34.51
C MET A 802 -10.52 -69.95 33.35
N GLY A 803 -9.63 -68.94 33.41
CA GLY A 803 -8.98 -68.28 32.25
C GLY A 803 -9.81 -67.36 31.35
N ALA A 804 -9.56 -66.04 31.40
CA ALA A 804 -10.18 -65.07 30.50
C ALA A 804 -9.21 -63.95 30.05
N ASP A 805 -9.27 -63.64 28.76
CA ASP A 805 -8.72 -62.43 28.13
C ASP A 805 -9.63 -61.20 28.37
N SER A 806 -9.14 -60.05 27.91
CA SER A 806 -9.80 -58.74 27.94
C SER A 806 -11.28 -58.71 27.52
N LEU A 807 -12.16 -58.11 28.33
CA LEU A 807 -12.84 -56.84 28.00
C LEU A 807 -13.74 -56.32 29.16
N VAL A 808 -13.73 -54.98 29.32
CA VAL A 808 -14.86 -54.09 29.67
C VAL A 808 -16.09 -54.68 30.40
N MET A 809 -16.33 -54.21 31.63
CA MET A 809 -17.64 -53.63 32.01
C MET A 809 -17.52 -52.66 33.21
N THR A 810 -18.51 -51.78 33.31
CA THR A 810 -18.63 -50.67 34.27
C THR A 810 -18.83 -51.12 35.73
N GLY A 811 -18.32 -50.32 36.68
CA GLY A 811 -18.61 -50.46 38.12
C GLY A 811 -18.73 -49.12 38.85
N GLN A 812 -19.71 -49.05 39.76
CA GLN A 812 -20.01 -47.94 40.69
C GLN A 812 -19.58 -48.33 42.12
N ILE A 813 -19.33 -47.45 43.09
CA ILE A 813 -19.38 -45.97 43.23
C ILE A 813 -18.27 -45.59 44.23
N LEU A 814 -17.60 -44.42 44.11
CA LEU A 814 -17.07 -43.64 45.27
C LEU A 814 -16.27 -42.37 44.87
N VAL A 815 -16.87 -41.18 45.04
CA VAL A 815 -16.14 -39.98 45.50
C VAL A 815 -17.07 -39.19 46.43
N PHE A 816 -16.59 -38.92 47.64
CA PHE A 816 -17.27 -38.06 48.62
C PHE A 816 -17.37 -36.61 48.12
N ARG A 817 -18.51 -35.95 48.35
CA ARG A 817 -18.63 -34.49 48.24
C ARG A 817 -19.17 -33.92 49.55
N ARG A 818 -18.37 -33.09 50.24
CA ARG A 818 -18.80 -32.35 51.44
C ARG A 818 -19.19 -30.91 51.03
N GLN A 819 -20.48 -30.59 51.19
CA GLN A 819 -21.07 -29.34 51.70
C GLN A 819 -20.35 -27.99 51.33
N HIS A 820 -20.89 -27.11 50.48
CA HIS A 820 -22.04 -26.15 50.66
C HIS A 820 -21.52 -24.70 50.86
N PRO A 821 -22.32 -23.61 50.70
CA PRO A 821 -23.63 -23.43 50.04
C PRO A 821 -23.65 -22.25 49.00
N GLN A 822 -24.55 -22.25 47.99
CA GLN A 822 -25.71 -21.31 47.74
C GLN A 822 -25.37 -19.81 47.46
N SER A 823 -26.14 -19.02 46.68
CA SER A 823 -27.49 -19.15 46.11
C SER A 823 -27.69 -18.43 44.75
N GLU A 824 -28.53 -19.03 43.89
CA GLU A 824 -29.70 -18.49 43.15
C GLU A 824 -29.68 -17.18 42.31
N LEU A 825 -30.32 -17.30 41.13
CA LEU A 825 -30.87 -16.24 40.28
C LEU A 825 -32.41 -16.38 40.29
N ASN A 826 -33.17 -15.31 40.62
CA ASN A 826 -34.39 -14.87 39.88
C ASN A 826 -35.23 -13.75 40.56
N HIS A 827 -35.73 -12.82 39.71
CA HIS A 827 -36.98 -12.01 39.78
C HIS A 827 -37.33 -11.07 40.98
N ILE A 828 -37.23 -9.74 40.75
CA ILE A 828 -38.31 -8.69 40.70
C ILE A 828 -39.42 -8.76 41.80
N PRO A 829 -39.76 -7.69 42.60
CA PRO A 829 -40.13 -6.33 42.15
C PRO A 829 -39.80 -5.08 43.03
N ILE A 830 -40.26 -3.92 42.54
CA ILE A 830 -40.26 -2.50 42.96
C ILE A 830 -40.63 -2.18 44.45
N THR A 831 -39.87 -1.30 45.14
CA THR A 831 -40.28 -0.05 45.89
C THR A 831 -39.39 0.34 47.10
N GLN A 832 -39.27 1.67 47.33
CA GLN A 832 -38.58 2.45 48.40
C GLN A 832 -37.08 2.77 48.15
N LEU A 833 -36.69 4.00 47.74
CA LEU A 833 -36.63 5.31 48.45
C LEU A 833 -35.64 5.32 49.64
N ALA A 834 -34.68 6.25 49.78
CA ALA A 834 -34.25 7.38 48.92
C ALA A 834 -32.89 7.97 49.38
N SER A 835 -32.10 8.54 48.45
CA SER A 835 -31.21 9.71 48.66
C SER A 835 -30.49 10.07 47.33
N LEU A 836 -31.02 11.04 46.57
CA LEU A 836 -30.65 12.47 46.60
C LEU A 836 -29.51 12.85 45.62
N ILE A 837 -29.84 12.96 44.33
CA ILE A 837 -29.17 13.86 43.39
C ILE A 837 -30.25 14.79 42.81
N LYS A 838 -30.09 16.10 42.99
CA LYS A 838 -30.95 17.14 42.37
C LYS A 838 -30.44 17.48 40.97
N PRO A 839 -31.34 17.84 40.06
CA PRO A 839 -31.20 19.13 39.40
C PRO A 839 -32.49 19.97 39.49
N GLY A 840 -32.34 21.29 39.50
CA GLY A 840 -33.43 22.27 39.53
C GLY A 840 -32.99 23.56 38.83
N MET A 841 -33.91 24.18 38.09
CA MET A 841 -33.61 25.13 37.01
C MET A 841 -34.03 26.57 37.34
N LEU A 842 -33.50 27.53 36.58
CA LEU A 842 -33.98 28.92 36.38
C LEU A 842 -33.88 29.93 37.54
N THR A 843 -33.14 31.01 37.32
CA THR A 843 -33.72 32.34 36.99
C THR A 843 -32.63 33.31 36.51
N ALA A 844 -33.03 34.37 35.79
CA ALA A 844 -32.12 35.35 35.19
C ALA A 844 -31.93 36.58 36.10
N SER A 845 -30.76 37.24 36.02
CA SER A 845 -30.64 38.69 36.20
C SER A 845 -29.34 39.24 35.63
N SER A 846 -29.36 40.51 35.27
CA SER A 846 -28.32 41.30 34.62
C SER A 846 -27.30 41.93 35.59
N ALA A 847 -26.20 42.41 34.99
CA ALA A 847 -25.48 43.65 35.30
C ALA A 847 -24.26 43.64 36.24
N SER A 848 -23.47 44.71 36.06
CA SER A 848 -22.37 45.28 36.87
C SER A 848 -20.98 44.59 36.89
N LEU A 849 -20.03 45.32 36.28
CA LEU A 849 -18.63 45.48 36.73
C LEU A 849 -18.56 45.81 38.23
N PRO A 850 -17.42 45.56 38.89
CA PRO A 850 -16.50 46.69 39.10
C PRO A 850 -15.00 46.36 38.96
N ASP A 851 -14.22 47.40 38.69
CA ASP A 851 -12.76 47.47 38.81
C ASP A 851 -12.25 47.17 40.24
N THR A 852 -10.99 46.71 40.37
CA THR A 852 -9.86 47.59 40.81
C THR A 852 -8.55 46.82 41.10
N SER A 853 -7.44 47.30 40.51
CA SER A 853 -6.03 47.25 41.03
C SER A 853 -5.38 45.88 41.34
N SER A 854 -4.07 45.64 41.21
CA SER A 854 -2.88 46.32 40.62
C SER A 854 -1.82 45.20 40.40
N THR A 855 -0.82 45.27 39.51
CA THR A 855 0.40 46.12 39.62
C THR A 855 1.22 46.17 38.32
N ARG A 856 1.58 47.41 37.91
CA ARG A 856 2.84 47.90 37.27
C ARG A 856 3.68 46.98 36.36
N LEU A 857 3.97 47.46 35.15
CA LEU A 857 5.30 48.03 34.79
C LEU A 857 5.20 48.99 33.57
N ASN A 858 5.95 50.09 33.64
CA ASN A 858 6.19 51.20 32.68
C ASN A 858 6.84 50.74 31.35
N ASP A 859 7.09 51.54 30.29
CA ASP A 859 6.58 52.79 29.65
C ASP A 859 7.37 52.93 28.32
N GLY A 860 6.86 53.62 27.27
CA GLY A 860 7.69 53.85 26.05
C GLY A 860 6.99 54.31 24.76
N GLU A 861 6.45 55.53 24.77
CA GLU A 861 6.07 56.45 23.67
C GLU A 861 6.40 56.08 22.18
N VAL A 862 5.40 56.03 21.26
CA VAL A 862 4.84 57.15 20.42
C VAL A 862 5.77 57.54 19.26
N SER A 863 5.37 57.43 17.98
CA SER A 863 4.43 58.35 17.30
C SER A 863 3.96 57.87 15.90
N ALA A 864 2.79 58.35 15.48
CA ALA A 864 2.20 58.21 14.13
C ALA A 864 2.58 59.43 13.23
N PRO A 865 2.06 59.62 11.98
CA PRO A 865 0.63 59.61 11.61
C PRO A 865 0.19 58.44 10.71
#